data_AF-A0A955Y252-F1
#
_entry.id   AF-A0A955Y252-F1
#
_cell.length_a   1.000
_cell.length_b   1.000
_cell.length_c   1.000
_cell.angle_alpha   90.00
_cell.angle_beta   90.00
_cell.angle_gamma   90.00
#
_symmetry.space_group_name_H-M   'P 1'
#
loop_
_entity.id
_entity.type
_entity.pdbx_description
1 polymer ?
#
loop_
_entity_poly.entity_id
_entity_poly.type
_entity_poly.pdbx_seq_one_letter_code
_entity_poly.pdbx_strand_id
1 'polypeptide(L)'
;MSFQGPPTLGPRACLWSRVATRVFEELQRGRIHSADDLYTVASRVPWDRYIRPDQTLAVAARTTGTTVKDARYASLKVKDAVVDQLREATGSRPDVDTEDPVLPLRVTVKGKVATISRDLAGSSLHKRGYRPAQHASPLNEALAAGLLLLSDWDRTSPVCDPMCGSATFLIEAAFIIGDRAPGLGRTFAFERWTDLDRADWEAAKADARARWAVGKTRVPMLHGNDLHPGSLGLARKAAGRAEDLAETLTASLYRHQNEIADPALYDVALGGTKHLVERYLHACEHALDWLSQVPMDERASRARLERFRVAWKVYGRSALMLSGGATLGFHHLGVVKALFDAGLLPSILSGASTGAMIAAGVCARDDRELRDLFEHPQQMRLDGLKPAGLRRAVRTGALLAPERLYDVLLHNVGEATFREAWEHSGRSLNISVSATRSQQKPRLLSHLTAPDVLVARAALASSALPGLFPPVQLLRKLPDGSHTPYLPEERWTDGSLDGDLPKIRLSRLFNANHFIVSQTNPHVLPFMRHRGRSGLRPAISGVLSATARTQGATAADLVRRATSRSTGPVQLAARQVHNLLSQDYTGDIDLHPQFHWSLYRKVVSNPTPTDLQGFILEGERSVWPHLARIRNETRIGRAFERCVRLLEGVSPR
;
A
#
# COMPACT_ATOMS: atom_id res chain seq x y z
N MET A 1 -15.38 49.17 -9.27
CA MET A 1 -15.08 49.05 -10.71
C MET A 1 -16.40 48.77 -11.43
N SER A 2 -16.62 49.42 -12.57
CA SER A 2 -17.78 49.20 -13.45
C SER A 2 -17.28 49.01 -14.87
N PHE A 3 -17.95 48.17 -15.65
CA PHE A 3 -17.65 47.93 -17.06
C PHE A 3 -18.96 47.75 -17.84
N GLN A 4 -18.91 47.92 -19.16
CA GLN A 4 -20.04 47.78 -20.06
C GLN A 4 -19.68 46.83 -21.21
N GLY A 5 -20.67 46.13 -21.76
CA GLY A 5 -20.48 45.19 -22.85
C GLY A 5 -21.75 44.40 -23.17
N PRO A 6 -21.67 43.42 -24.09
CA PRO A 6 -22.80 42.58 -24.43
C PRO A 6 -23.25 41.72 -23.23
N PRO A 7 -24.48 41.18 -23.23
CA PRO A 7 -25.00 40.35 -22.14
C PRO A 7 -24.11 39.16 -21.76
N THR A 8 -23.38 38.61 -22.73
CA THR A 8 -22.42 37.49 -22.55
C THR A 8 -21.18 37.85 -21.74
N LEU A 9 -20.86 39.14 -21.57
CA LEU A 9 -19.67 39.59 -20.84
C LEU A 9 -19.78 39.29 -19.33
N GLY A 10 -20.97 39.39 -18.74
CA GLY A 10 -21.21 39.10 -17.32
C GLY A 10 -20.86 37.66 -16.93
N PRO A 11 -21.42 36.65 -17.61
CA PRO A 11 -21.05 35.24 -17.44
C PRO A 11 -19.54 34.99 -17.65
N ARG A 12 -18.93 35.59 -18.68
CA ARG A 12 -17.48 35.46 -18.93
C ARG A 12 -16.64 36.07 -17.80
N ALA A 13 -17.06 37.21 -17.24
CA ALA A 13 -16.40 37.81 -16.09
C ALA A 13 -16.48 36.92 -14.84
N CYS A 14 -17.62 36.24 -14.61
CA CYS A 14 -17.77 35.26 -13.53
C CYS A 14 -16.85 34.03 -13.72
N LEU A 15 -16.70 33.57 -14.96
CA LEU A 15 -15.84 32.43 -15.29
C LEU A 15 -14.36 32.75 -15.07
N TRP A 16 -13.90 33.91 -15.52
CA TRP A 16 -12.47 34.22 -15.64
C TRP A 16 -11.89 35.11 -14.54
N SER A 17 -12.70 35.89 -13.82
CA SER A 17 -12.17 36.79 -12.80
C SER A 17 -11.63 36.02 -11.60
N ARG A 18 -10.34 36.19 -11.31
CA ARG A 18 -9.67 35.58 -10.14
C ARG A 18 -9.80 36.42 -8.87
N VAL A 19 -9.99 37.72 -9.03
CA VAL A 19 -9.91 38.72 -7.96
C VAL A 19 -11.28 39.30 -7.57
N ALA A 20 -12.28 39.21 -8.45
CA ALA A 20 -13.64 39.63 -8.10
C ALA A 20 -14.24 38.67 -7.06
N THR A 21 -14.99 39.23 -6.11
CA THR A 21 -15.73 38.43 -5.12
C THR A 21 -17.17 38.17 -5.51
N ARG A 22 -17.78 39.07 -6.30
CA ARG A 22 -19.11 38.97 -6.92
C ARG A 22 -19.15 39.83 -8.19
N VAL A 23 -20.06 39.51 -9.10
CA VAL A 23 -20.36 40.30 -10.31
C VAL A 23 -21.86 40.53 -10.35
N PHE A 24 -22.26 41.78 -10.54
CA PHE A 24 -23.67 42.18 -10.57
C PHE A 24 -23.99 42.80 -11.92
N GLU A 25 -25.17 42.50 -12.43
CA GLU A 25 -25.73 43.17 -13.61
C GLU A 25 -26.76 44.19 -13.16
N GLU A 26 -26.53 45.46 -13.50
CA GLU A 26 -27.44 46.57 -13.19
C GLU A 26 -28.67 46.50 -14.09
N LEU A 27 -29.85 46.33 -13.48
CA LEU A 27 -31.13 46.25 -14.20
C LEU A 27 -31.82 47.61 -14.26
N GLN A 28 -31.80 48.33 -13.13
CA GLN A 28 -32.47 49.62 -13.03
C GLN A 28 -31.79 50.51 -12.02
N ARG A 29 -31.79 51.80 -12.34
CA ARG A 29 -31.33 52.86 -11.44
C ARG A 29 -32.37 53.98 -11.37
N GLY A 30 -32.55 54.55 -10.19
CA GLY A 30 -33.55 55.59 -9.97
C GLY A 30 -33.22 56.48 -8.78
N ARG A 31 -33.75 57.71 -8.79
CA ARG A 31 -33.73 58.58 -7.62
C ARG A 31 -34.84 58.18 -6.66
N ILE A 32 -34.55 58.25 -5.37
CA ILE A 32 -35.51 57.99 -4.30
C ILE A 32 -35.43 59.11 -3.24
N HIS A 33 -36.58 59.39 -2.64
CA HIS A 33 -36.78 60.28 -1.50
C HIS A 33 -37.21 59.50 -0.26
N SER A 34 -38.00 58.44 -0.47
CA SER A 34 -38.50 57.52 0.55
C SER A 34 -38.21 56.06 0.18
N ALA A 35 -38.50 55.14 1.10
CA ALA A 35 -38.42 53.71 0.83
C ALA A 35 -39.54 53.21 -0.10
N ASP A 36 -40.67 53.91 -0.17
CA ASP A 36 -41.79 53.52 -1.04
C ASP A 36 -41.45 53.76 -2.52
N ASP A 37 -40.59 54.73 -2.82
CA ASP A 37 -40.10 54.97 -4.18
C ASP A 37 -39.33 53.76 -4.75
N LEU A 38 -38.81 52.87 -3.89
CA LEU A 38 -38.16 51.63 -4.33
C LEU A 38 -39.13 50.71 -5.07
N TYR A 39 -40.41 50.69 -4.68
CA TYR A 39 -41.44 49.95 -5.39
C TYR A 39 -41.57 50.49 -6.81
N THR A 40 -41.73 51.81 -6.97
CA THR A 40 -41.84 52.45 -8.28
C THR A 40 -40.60 52.25 -9.15
N VAL A 41 -39.39 52.29 -8.57
CA VAL A 41 -38.15 52.00 -9.31
C VAL A 41 -38.12 50.54 -9.75
N ALA A 42 -38.51 49.60 -8.89
CA ALA A 42 -38.54 48.17 -9.20
C ALA A 42 -39.62 47.81 -10.24
N SER A 43 -40.80 48.42 -10.20
CA SER A 43 -41.90 48.15 -11.16
C SER A 43 -41.58 48.56 -12.60
N ARG A 44 -40.52 49.35 -12.84
CA ARG A 44 -40.07 49.72 -14.19
C ARG A 44 -39.31 48.59 -14.89
N VAL A 45 -38.84 47.61 -14.14
CA VAL A 45 -38.19 46.42 -14.71
C VAL A 45 -39.29 45.46 -15.21
N PRO A 46 -39.21 44.94 -16.43
CA PRO A 46 -40.10 43.88 -16.91
C PRO A 46 -39.65 42.54 -16.32
N TRP A 47 -40.14 42.18 -15.13
CA TRP A 47 -39.69 41.02 -14.36
C TRP A 47 -40.04 39.67 -15.01
N ASP A 48 -41.07 39.64 -15.87
CA ASP A 48 -41.45 38.50 -16.70
C ASP A 48 -40.33 38.02 -17.63
N ARG A 49 -39.37 38.90 -17.97
CA ARG A 49 -38.18 38.53 -18.75
C ARG A 49 -37.13 37.76 -17.95
N TYR A 50 -37.14 37.91 -16.62
CA TYR A 50 -36.04 37.48 -15.74
C TYR A 50 -36.39 36.32 -14.83
N ILE A 51 -37.67 36.14 -14.49
CA ILE A 51 -38.13 35.09 -13.59
C ILE A 51 -39.55 34.65 -13.94
N ARG A 52 -39.81 33.34 -13.86
CA ARG A 52 -41.14 32.77 -14.01
C ARG A 52 -41.87 32.63 -12.66
N PRO A 53 -43.21 32.57 -12.65
CA PRO A 53 -43.98 32.40 -11.42
C PRO A 53 -43.70 31.10 -10.66
N ASP A 54 -43.18 30.05 -11.31
CA ASP A 54 -42.81 28.76 -10.68
C ASP A 54 -41.41 28.76 -10.05
N GLN A 55 -40.67 29.88 -10.13
CA GLN A 55 -39.28 29.98 -9.67
C GLN A 55 -39.16 30.77 -8.36
N THR A 56 -37.95 30.77 -7.79
CA THR A 56 -37.64 31.42 -6.51
C THR A 56 -36.78 32.68 -6.67
N LEU A 57 -37.02 33.69 -5.83
CA LEU A 57 -36.18 34.88 -5.74
C LEU A 57 -35.69 35.16 -4.32
N ALA A 58 -34.63 35.96 -4.21
CA ALA A 58 -34.23 36.57 -2.94
C ALA A 58 -33.78 38.00 -3.18
N VAL A 59 -34.12 38.91 -2.27
CA VAL A 59 -33.69 40.31 -2.34
C VAL A 59 -32.82 40.64 -1.14
N ALA A 60 -31.58 41.05 -1.38
CA ALA A 60 -30.69 41.58 -0.37
C ALA A 60 -30.49 43.09 -0.60
N ALA A 61 -30.66 43.91 0.43
CA ALA A 61 -30.42 45.35 0.32
C ALA A 61 -29.17 45.79 1.09
N ARG A 62 -28.57 46.91 0.63
CA ARG A 62 -27.53 47.64 1.35
C ARG A 62 -27.82 49.13 1.26
N THR A 63 -27.90 49.79 2.41
CA THR A 63 -28.20 51.22 2.52
C THR A 63 -26.97 51.95 3.07
N THR A 64 -26.57 53.06 2.43
CA THR A 64 -25.40 53.85 2.84
C THR A 64 -25.69 55.35 2.65
N GLY A 65 -25.60 56.13 3.73
CA GLY A 65 -25.76 57.60 3.67
C GLY A 65 -27.10 58.05 3.10
N THR A 66 -28.20 57.36 3.43
CA THR A 66 -29.54 57.55 2.87
C THR A 66 -30.59 57.71 3.98
N THR A 67 -31.75 58.27 3.65
CA THR A 67 -32.92 58.35 4.55
C THR A 67 -33.57 56.99 4.79
N VAL A 68 -33.40 56.04 3.86
CA VAL A 68 -33.87 54.65 3.99
C VAL A 68 -32.90 53.86 4.87
N LYS A 69 -33.10 53.91 6.21
CA LYS A 69 -32.18 53.25 7.16
C LYS A 69 -32.35 51.73 7.20
N ASP A 70 -33.58 51.23 7.09
CA ASP A 70 -33.85 49.79 7.19
C ASP A 70 -33.66 49.08 5.83
N ALA A 71 -32.57 48.32 5.73
CA ALA A 71 -32.27 47.51 4.55
C ALA A 71 -33.30 46.37 4.35
N ARG A 72 -33.86 45.79 5.42
CA ARG A 72 -34.90 44.75 5.28
C ARG A 72 -36.18 45.33 4.71
N TYR A 73 -36.54 46.54 5.12
CA TYR A 73 -37.69 47.23 4.54
C TYR A 73 -37.47 47.54 3.04
N ALA A 74 -36.25 47.97 2.67
CA ALA A 74 -35.88 48.18 1.28
C ALA A 74 -35.94 46.90 0.43
N SER A 75 -35.50 45.76 0.97
CA SER A 75 -35.59 44.48 0.25
C SER A 75 -37.03 44.00 0.10
N LEU A 76 -37.88 44.21 1.11
CA LEU A 76 -39.31 43.90 1.04
C LEU A 76 -40.01 44.68 -0.07
N LYS A 77 -39.79 46.00 -0.17
CA LYS A 77 -40.42 46.84 -1.21
C LYS A 77 -40.11 46.39 -2.63
N VAL A 78 -38.86 46.01 -2.89
CA VAL A 78 -38.47 45.49 -4.21
C VAL A 78 -39.04 44.10 -4.44
N LYS A 79 -39.05 43.23 -3.43
CA LYS A 79 -39.67 41.89 -3.52
C LYS A 79 -41.17 42.00 -3.82
N ASP A 80 -41.88 42.90 -3.14
CA ASP A 80 -43.32 43.11 -3.34
C ASP A 80 -43.58 43.58 -4.79
N ALA A 81 -42.80 44.56 -5.30
CA ALA A 81 -42.92 45.00 -6.70
C ALA A 81 -42.70 43.89 -7.74
N VAL A 82 -41.76 42.97 -7.50
CA VAL A 82 -41.52 41.80 -8.37
C VAL A 82 -42.71 40.84 -8.33
N VAL A 83 -43.18 40.51 -7.12
CA VAL A 83 -44.28 39.57 -6.90
C VAL A 83 -45.60 40.10 -7.47
N ASP A 84 -45.89 41.37 -7.24
CA ASP A 84 -47.13 42.01 -7.68
C ASP A 84 -47.18 42.09 -9.22
N GLN A 85 -46.09 42.49 -9.88
CA GLN A 85 -46.05 42.53 -11.35
C GLN A 85 -46.28 41.15 -11.98
N LEU A 86 -45.68 40.08 -11.42
CA LEU A 86 -45.89 38.72 -11.93
C LEU A 86 -47.29 38.19 -11.63
N ARG A 87 -47.84 38.50 -10.45
CA ARG A 87 -49.18 38.11 -10.05
C ARG A 87 -50.25 38.76 -10.92
N GLU A 88 -50.09 40.04 -11.21
CA GLU A 88 -50.98 40.79 -12.12
C GLU A 88 -50.91 40.25 -13.55
N ALA A 89 -49.71 39.90 -14.04
CA ALA A 89 -49.52 39.41 -15.40
C ALA A 89 -49.94 37.94 -15.60
N THR A 90 -49.79 37.07 -14.59
CA THR A 90 -49.90 35.60 -14.76
C THR A 90 -50.89 34.91 -13.81
N GLY A 91 -51.43 35.63 -12.82
CA GLY A 91 -52.28 35.08 -11.76
C GLY A 91 -51.52 34.28 -10.68
N SER A 92 -50.23 34.05 -10.86
CA SER A 92 -49.37 33.27 -9.94
C SER A 92 -48.21 34.12 -9.41
N ARG A 93 -47.64 33.73 -8.25
CA ARG A 93 -46.49 34.42 -7.64
C ARG A 93 -45.27 33.51 -7.51
N PRO A 94 -44.06 34.03 -7.69
CA PRO A 94 -42.85 33.30 -7.35
C PRO A 94 -42.73 33.12 -5.83
N ASP A 95 -41.97 32.08 -5.44
CA ASP A 95 -41.65 31.82 -4.03
C ASP A 95 -40.32 32.47 -3.63
N VAL A 96 -40.01 32.47 -2.33
CA VAL A 96 -38.78 33.04 -1.79
C VAL A 96 -37.88 31.94 -1.24
N ASP A 97 -36.68 31.84 -1.78
CA ASP A 97 -35.60 30.99 -1.26
C ASP A 97 -34.40 31.88 -0.96
N THR A 98 -34.07 32.06 0.32
CA THR A 98 -32.95 32.92 0.74
C THR A 98 -31.58 32.25 0.64
N GLU A 99 -31.53 30.93 0.46
CA GLU A 99 -30.30 30.14 0.42
C GLU A 99 -29.84 29.89 -1.02
N ASP A 100 -30.73 29.39 -1.90
CA ASP A 100 -30.43 29.10 -3.32
C ASP A 100 -31.50 29.63 -4.31
N PRO A 101 -31.73 30.95 -4.35
CA PRO A 101 -32.71 31.53 -5.27
C PRO A 101 -32.32 31.32 -6.74
N VAL A 102 -33.33 31.15 -7.60
CA VAL A 102 -33.11 31.26 -9.05
C VAL A 102 -32.70 32.69 -9.40
N LEU A 103 -33.40 33.70 -8.89
CA LEU A 103 -33.09 35.12 -9.12
C LEU A 103 -32.63 35.83 -7.83
N PRO A 104 -31.31 35.82 -7.54
CA PRO A 104 -30.75 36.64 -6.47
C PRO A 104 -30.65 38.11 -6.88
N LEU A 105 -31.37 38.99 -6.19
CA LEU A 105 -31.37 40.43 -6.40
C LEU A 105 -30.58 41.16 -5.30
N ARG A 106 -29.91 42.23 -5.71
CA ARG A 106 -29.20 43.18 -4.87
C ARG A 106 -29.76 44.57 -5.07
N VAL A 107 -30.20 45.19 -3.99
CA VAL A 107 -30.63 46.60 -3.98
C VAL A 107 -29.57 47.41 -3.23
N THR A 108 -28.96 48.38 -3.89
CA THR A 108 -28.02 49.29 -3.23
C THR A 108 -28.62 50.69 -3.22
N VAL A 109 -28.81 51.25 -2.03
CA VAL A 109 -29.26 52.62 -1.85
C VAL A 109 -28.10 53.45 -1.32
N LYS A 110 -27.62 54.39 -2.13
CA LYS A 110 -26.54 55.30 -1.75
C LYS A 110 -27.01 56.74 -1.93
N GLY A 111 -27.07 57.51 -0.84
CA GLY A 111 -27.65 58.85 -0.89
C GLY A 111 -29.12 58.81 -1.31
N LYS A 112 -29.44 59.51 -2.40
CA LYS A 112 -30.78 59.57 -3.01
C LYS A 112 -30.92 58.67 -4.25
N VAL A 113 -30.05 57.68 -4.43
CA VAL A 113 -30.04 56.82 -5.62
C VAL A 113 -30.16 55.36 -5.21
N ALA A 114 -31.15 54.67 -5.79
CA ALA A 114 -31.31 53.24 -5.71
C ALA A 114 -30.82 52.59 -7.01
N THR A 115 -30.04 51.52 -6.87
CA THR A 115 -29.60 50.65 -7.96
C THR A 115 -30.09 49.23 -7.66
N ILE A 116 -30.86 48.65 -8.58
CA ILE A 116 -31.34 47.27 -8.55
C ILE A 116 -30.49 46.46 -9.51
N SER A 117 -29.93 45.36 -9.02
CA SER A 117 -29.05 44.50 -9.80
C SER A 117 -29.36 43.03 -9.54
N ARG A 118 -29.08 42.14 -10.49
CA ARG A 118 -29.06 40.69 -10.27
C ARG A 118 -27.64 40.19 -10.04
N ASP A 119 -27.48 39.24 -9.11
CA ASP A 119 -26.19 38.63 -8.79
C ASP A 119 -25.92 37.47 -9.75
N LEU A 120 -24.95 37.64 -10.64
CA LEU A 120 -24.59 36.62 -11.63
C LEU A 120 -23.95 35.40 -10.95
N ALA A 121 -23.17 35.61 -9.89
CA ALA A 121 -22.35 34.56 -9.29
C ALA A 121 -23.15 33.65 -8.35
N GLY A 122 -24.18 34.20 -7.68
CA GLY A 122 -24.89 33.55 -6.58
C GLY A 122 -24.01 33.48 -5.33
N SER A 123 -23.28 32.39 -5.15
CA SER A 123 -22.26 32.31 -4.09
C SER A 123 -21.01 33.12 -4.46
N SER A 124 -20.26 33.63 -3.47
CA SER A 124 -19.08 34.45 -3.76
C SER A 124 -18.07 33.73 -4.65
N LEU A 125 -17.53 34.41 -5.66
CA LEU A 125 -16.56 33.90 -6.63
C LEU A 125 -15.29 33.34 -6.00
N HIS A 126 -15.01 33.72 -4.74
CA HIS A 126 -13.88 33.13 -4.06
C HIS A 126 -14.05 31.61 -3.79
N LYS A 127 -15.26 31.09 -3.81
CA LYS A 127 -15.50 29.65 -3.68
C LYS A 127 -15.30 28.97 -5.04
N ARG A 128 -14.09 28.49 -5.35
CA ARG A 128 -13.73 27.94 -6.68
C ARG A 128 -14.30 26.55 -6.97
N GLY A 129 -14.81 25.87 -5.93
CA GLY A 129 -15.35 24.51 -6.00
C GLY A 129 -14.36 23.40 -5.63
N TYR A 130 -13.07 23.70 -5.38
CA TYR A 130 -12.08 22.69 -5.00
C TYR A 130 -12.01 22.39 -3.48
N ARG A 131 -12.81 23.08 -2.64
CA ARG A 131 -12.90 22.85 -1.19
C ARG A 131 -14.34 22.51 -0.78
N PRO A 132 -14.58 21.37 -0.13
CA PRO A 132 -15.93 20.96 0.30
C PRO A 132 -16.44 21.71 1.54
N ALA A 133 -15.54 22.19 2.43
CA ALA A 133 -15.90 23.02 3.58
C ALA A 133 -14.75 23.99 3.92
N GLN A 134 -15.07 25.28 4.08
CA GLN A 134 -14.12 26.26 4.61
C GLN A 134 -13.93 25.96 6.10
N HIS A 135 -12.73 25.50 6.47
CA HIS A 135 -12.33 25.39 7.86
C HIS A 135 -12.19 26.81 8.45
N ALA A 136 -12.00 26.95 9.77
CA ALA A 136 -11.72 28.25 10.36
C ALA A 136 -10.39 28.79 9.77
N SER A 137 -10.46 29.93 9.07
CA SER A 137 -9.32 30.77 8.67
C SER A 137 -8.43 30.40 7.45
N PRO A 138 -8.86 29.68 6.39
CA PRO A 138 -8.09 29.61 5.15
C PRO A 138 -8.07 30.97 4.44
N LEU A 139 -6.92 31.35 3.90
CA LEU A 139 -6.78 32.56 3.08
C LEU A 139 -7.81 32.54 1.93
N ASN A 140 -8.55 33.64 1.78
CA ASN A 140 -9.48 33.84 0.68
C ASN A 140 -8.71 33.73 -0.64
N GLU A 141 -9.12 32.83 -1.53
CA GLU A 141 -8.32 32.52 -2.71
C GLU A 141 -8.34 33.69 -3.73
N ALA A 142 -9.25 34.67 -3.60
CA ALA A 142 -9.26 35.89 -4.45
C ALA A 142 -8.20 36.88 -3.99
N LEU A 143 -7.98 36.93 -2.67
CA LEU A 143 -6.85 37.63 -2.09
C LEU A 143 -5.55 36.94 -2.46
N ALA A 144 -5.47 35.60 -2.39
CA ALA A 144 -4.28 34.85 -2.79
C ALA A 144 -3.92 35.08 -4.26
N ALA A 145 -4.89 34.97 -5.17
CA ALA A 145 -4.69 35.26 -6.58
C ALA A 145 -4.30 36.73 -6.82
N GLY A 146 -4.92 37.68 -6.11
CA GLY A 146 -4.57 39.09 -6.18
C GLY A 146 -3.13 39.36 -5.74
N LEU A 147 -2.68 38.76 -4.64
CA LEU A 147 -1.30 38.88 -4.16
C LEU A 147 -0.30 38.27 -5.14
N LEU A 148 -0.60 37.11 -5.74
CA LEU A 148 0.24 36.54 -6.79
C LEU A 148 0.31 37.44 -8.03
N LEU A 149 -0.81 38.05 -8.43
CA LEU A 149 -0.85 38.95 -9.59
C LEU A 149 -0.13 40.29 -9.34
N LEU A 150 -0.08 40.74 -8.09
CA LEU A 150 0.65 41.93 -7.64
C LEU A 150 2.12 41.65 -7.34
N SER A 151 2.50 40.38 -7.15
CA SER A 151 3.91 40.02 -7.03
C SER A 151 4.62 40.15 -8.38
N ASP A 152 5.91 40.45 -8.37
CA ASP A 152 6.77 40.46 -9.57
C ASP A 152 7.06 39.04 -10.10
N TRP A 153 6.27 38.04 -9.69
CA TRP A 153 6.37 36.69 -10.21
C TRP A 153 6.00 36.66 -11.70
N ASP A 154 6.85 36.04 -12.49
CA ASP A 154 6.76 35.92 -13.96
C ASP A 154 5.59 35.03 -14.44
N ARG A 155 4.90 34.35 -13.53
CA ARG A 155 3.75 33.47 -13.79
C ARG A 155 4.12 32.22 -14.59
N THR A 156 5.40 31.87 -14.62
CA THR A 156 5.94 30.69 -15.32
C THR A 156 6.91 29.91 -14.44
N SER A 157 7.68 30.61 -13.61
CA SER A 157 8.62 30.02 -12.65
C SER A 157 7.88 29.24 -11.54
N PRO A 158 8.49 28.17 -11.00
CA PRO A 158 7.95 27.44 -9.85
C PRO A 158 7.71 28.35 -8.64
N VAL A 159 6.61 28.11 -7.92
CA VAL A 159 6.28 28.79 -6.65
C VAL A 159 6.61 27.87 -5.48
N CYS A 160 7.26 28.44 -4.46
CA CYS A 160 7.50 27.80 -3.17
C CYS A 160 6.75 28.57 -2.07
N ASP A 161 5.92 27.86 -1.31
CA ASP A 161 5.22 28.38 -0.13
C ASP A 161 5.66 27.58 1.10
N PRO A 162 6.56 28.11 1.94
CA PRO A 162 7.13 27.38 3.08
C PRO A 162 6.18 27.28 4.28
N MET A 163 5.02 27.95 4.24
CA MET A 163 3.97 27.95 5.27
C MET A 163 2.60 27.83 4.59
N CYS A 164 2.45 26.81 3.75
CA CYS A 164 1.41 26.77 2.73
C CYS A 164 0.00 26.54 3.26
N GLY A 165 -0.15 26.15 4.53
CA GLY A 165 -1.44 25.84 5.12
C GLY A 165 -2.19 24.82 4.25
N SER A 166 -3.38 25.20 3.80
CA SER A 166 -4.22 24.43 2.86
C SER A 166 -3.84 24.62 1.38
N ALA A 167 -2.61 25.05 1.09
CA ALA A 167 -2.01 25.28 -0.22
C ALA A 167 -2.74 26.30 -1.12
N THR A 168 -3.35 27.36 -0.55
CA THR A 168 -4.12 28.34 -1.35
C THR A 168 -3.27 29.02 -2.43
N PHE A 169 -2.07 29.50 -2.09
CA PHE A 169 -1.18 30.16 -3.06
C PHE A 169 -0.74 29.21 -4.17
N LEU A 170 -0.39 27.97 -3.82
CA LEU A 170 0.08 26.98 -4.79
C LEU A 170 -1.02 26.58 -5.78
N ILE A 171 -2.26 26.42 -5.32
CA ILE A 171 -3.39 26.10 -6.19
C ILE A 171 -3.71 27.27 -7.13
N GLU A 172 -3.77 28.50 -6.62
CA GLU A 172 -4.01 29.68 -7.48
C GLU A 172 -2.86 29.92 -8.47
N ALA A 173 -1.60 29.70 -8.06
CA ALA A 173 -0.44 29.75 -8.94
C ALA A 173 -0.54 28.71 -10.07
N ALA A 174 -0.90 27.46 -9.75
CA ALA A 174 -1.14 26.43 -10.75
C ALA A 174 -2.25 26.81 -11.74
N PHE A 175 -3.34 27.42 -11.24
CA PHE A 175 -4.42 27.89 -12.10
C PHE A 175 -4.02 29.06 -13.00
N ILE A 176 -3.12 29.94 -12.53
CA ILE A 176 -2.57 31.04 -13.32
C ILE A 176 -1.66 30.49 -14.42
N ILE A 177 -0.65 29.67 -14.08
CA ILE A 177 0.30 29.09 -15.04
C ILE A 177 -0.41 28.25 -16.09
N GLY A 178 -1.31 27.38 -15.62
CA GLY A 178 -2.06 26.48 -16.50
C GLY A 178 -3.23 27.14 -17.20
N ASP A 179 -3.43 28.45 -17.03
CA ASP A 179 -4.50 29.20 -17.69
C ASP A 179 -5.91 28.61 -17.44
N ARG A 180 -6.11 28.09 -16.23
CA ARG A 180 -7.40 27.53 -15.80
C ARG A 180 -8.31 28.64 -15.33
N ALA A 181 -9.48 28.77 -15.95
CA ALA A 181 -10.52 29.67 -15.45
C ALA A 181 -10.91 29.31 -13.99
N PRO A 182 -10.88 30.26 -13.03
CA PRO A 182 -11.20 29.98 -11.63
C PRO A 182 -12.64 29.44 -11.46
N GLY A 183 -13.56 29.90 -12.31
CA GLY A 183 -14.97 29.52 -12.30
C GLY A 183 -15.29 28.14 -12.88
N LEU A 184 -14.32 27.43 -13.46
CA LEU A 184 -14.59 26.19 -14.22
C LEU A 184 -15.12 25.02 -13.36
N GLY A 185 -14.86 25.04 -12.04
CA GLY A 185 -15.23 23.96 -11.12
C GLY A 185 -16.47 24.22 -10.28
N ARG A 186 -17.27 25.24 -10.61
CA ARG A 186 -18.43 25.67 -9.85
C ARG A 186 -19.61 25.98 -10.76
N THR A 187 -20.78 26.11 -10.16
CA THR A 187 -22.00 26.60 -10.82
C THR A 187 -22.24 28.07 -10.51
N PHE A 188 -23.01 28.72 -11.38
CA PHE A 188 -23.44 30.12 -11.24
C PHE A 188 -24.96 30.25 -11.25
N ALA A 189 -25.48 31.33 -10.65
CA ALA A 189 -26.92 31.58 -10.58
C ALA A 189 -27.55 31.74 -11.97
N PHE A 190 -26.85 32.39 -12.90
CA PHE A 190 -27.35 32.65 -14.25
C PHE A 190 -27.56 31.40 -15.10
N GLU A 191 -26.98 30.26 -14.74
CA GLU A 191 -27.15 29.00 -15.49
C GLU A 191 -28.60 28.50 -15.48
N ARG A 192 -29.41 28.99 -14.51
CA ARG A 192 -30.85 28.70 -14.38
C ARG A 192 -31.75 29.75 -15.03
N TRP A 193 -31.20 30.87 -15.52
CA TRP A 193 -31.99 31.98 -16.05
C TRP A 193 -32.51 31.67 -17.46
N THR A 194 -33.66 32.26 -17.78
CA THR A 194 -34.35 32.10 -19.07
C THR A 194 -33.69 32.87 -20.20
N ASP A 195 -33.03 33.97 -19.88
CA ASP A 195 -32.39 34.89 -20.83
C ASP A 195 -30.89 34.59 -21.05
N LEU A 196 -30.38 33.47 -20.53
CA LEU A 196 -29.02 33.04 -20.79
C LEU A 196 -28.86 32.54 -22.23
N ASP A 197 -27.91 33.12 -22.96
CA ASP A 197 -27.39 32.51 -24.19
C ASP A 197 -26.61 31.24 -23.85
N ARG A 198 -27.32 30.10 -23.89
CA ARG A 198 -26.75 28.79 -23.57
C ARG A 198 -25.64 28.39 -24.54
N ALA A 199 -25.73 28.77 -25.81
CA ALA A 199 -24.74 28.41 -26.81
C ALA A 199 -23.42 29.13 -26.55
N ASP A 200 -23.44 30.45 -26.30
CA ASP A 200 -22.24 31.20 -25.94
C ASP A 200 -21.66 30.71 -24.60
N TRP A 201 -22.50 30.41 -23.61
CA TRP A 201 -22.03 29.93 -22.31
C TRP A 201 -21.32 28.57 -22.39
N GLU A 202 -21.90 27.60 -23.12
CA GLU A 202 -21.24 26.31 -23.33
C GLU A 202 -19.96 26.45 -24.15
N ALA A 203 -19.94 27.33 -25.15
CA ALA A 203 -18.73 27.66 -25.90
C ALA A 203 -17.64 28.27 -25.00
N ALA A 204 -18.00 29.20 -24.11
CA ALA A 204 -17.07 29.80 -23.16
C ALA A 204 -16.50 28.79 -22.16
N LYS A 205 -17.32 27.84 -21.67
CA LYS A 205 -16.84 26.74 -20.83
C LYS A 205 -15.95 25.78 -21.61
N ALA A 206 -16.27 25.48 -22.87
CA ALA A 206 -15.46 24.62 -23.74
C ALA A 206 -14.08 25.25 -24.01
N ASP A 207 -14.03 26.55 -24.32
CA ASP A 207 -12.78 27.32 -24.47
C ASP A 207 -11.92 27.25 -23.19
N ALA A 208 -12.52 27.53 -22.02
CA ALA A 208 -11.82 27.47 -20.75
C ALA A 208 -11.27 26.06 -20.43
N ARG A 209 -11.99 25.00 -20.80
CA ARG A 209 -11.52 23.61 -20.66
C ARG A 209 -10.36 23.32 -21.62
N ALA A 210 -10.44 23.78 -22.86
CA ALA A 210 -9.38 23.61 -23.85
C ALA A 210 -8.09 24.33 -23.43
N ARG A 211 -8.21 25.57 -22.95
CA ARG A 211 -7.09 26.36 -22.41
C ARG A 211 -6.41 25.65 -21.24
N TRP A 212 -7.17 25.10 -20.30
CA TRP A 212 -6.62 24.30 -19.20
C TRP A 212 -5.97 22.99 -19.69
N ALA A 213 -6.57 22.30 -20.65
CA ALA A 213 -6.05 21.03 -21.16
C ALA A 213 -4.64 21.18 -21.76
N VAL A 214 -4.38 22.30 -22.43
CA VAL A 214 -3.05 22.67 -22.93
C VAL A 214 -2.19 23.24 -21.82
N GLY A 215 -2.70 24.20 -21.04
CA GLY A 215 -1.91 24.94 -20.07
C GLY A 215 -1.40 24.10 -18.90
N LYS A 216 -2.15 23.07 -18.48
CA LYS A 216 -1.77 22.20 -17.35
C LYS A 216 -0.40 21.53 -17.51
N THR A 217 0.03 21.28 -18.75
CA THR A 217 1.33 20.64 -19.03
C THR A 217 2.51 21.57 -18.79
N ARG A 218 2.26 22.89 -18.73
CA ARG A 218 3.26 23.93 -18.44
C ARG A 218 3.41 24.20 -16.94
N VAL A 219 2.54 23.65 -16.10
CA VAL A 219 2.59 23.86 -14.65
C VAL A 219 3.81 23.11 -14.10
N PRO A 220 4.86 23.82 -13.63
CA PRO A 220 6.02 23.15 -13.06
C PRO A 220 5.66 22.54 -11.71
N MET A 221 6.57 21.74 -11.15
CA MET A 221 6.43 21.27 -9.78
C MET A 221 6.41 22.46 -8.81
N LEU A 222 5.32 22.57 -8.03
CA LEU A 222 5.17 23.60 -7.00
C LEU A 222 5.50 23.02 -5.64
N HIS A 223 6.12 23.82 -4.78
CA HIS A 223 6.64 23.37 -3.50
C HIS A 223 5.85 23.98 -2.35
N GLY A 224 5.34 23.12 -1.46
CA GLY A 224 4.60 23.54 -0.27
C GLY A 224 5.11 22.82 0.96
N ASN A 225 5.37 23.56 2.03
CA ASN A 225 5.63 23.00 3.35
C ASN A 225 4.78 23.70 4.41
N ASP A 226 4.49 23.01 5.49
CA ASP A 226 3.83 23.59 6.66
C ASP A 226 4.23 22.81 7.91
N LEU A 227 4.34 23.48 9.05
CA LEU A 227 4.66 22.83 10.31
C LEU A 227 3.51 21.96 10.82
N HIS A 228 2.26 22.32 10.48
CA HIS A 228 1.07 21.66 10.99
C HIS A 228 0.61 20.51 10.06
N PRO A 229 0.66 19.23 10.50
CA PRO A 229 0.35 18.08 9.66
C PRO A 229 -1.08 18.07 9.10
N GLY A 230 -2.06 18.61 9.87
CA GLY A 230 -3.44 18.72 9.41
C GLY A 230 -3.61 19.65 8.19
N SER A 231 -2.75 20.66 8.07
CA SER A 231 -2.76 21.60 6.95
C SER A 231 -2.31 20.92 5.66
N LEU A 232 -1.27 20.09 5.73
CA LEU A 232 -0.80 19.27 4.61
C LEU A 232 -1.86 18.25 4.15
N GLY A 233 -2.65 17.70 5.08
CA GLY A 233 -3.80 16.85 4.76
C GLY A 233 -4.88 17.60 3.95
N LEU A 234 -5.19 18.84 4.32
CA LEU A 234 -6.12 19.70 3.58
C LEU A 234 -5.57 20.13 2.22
N ALA A 235 -4.28 20.47 2.14
CA ALA A 235 -3.59 20.80 0.90
C ALA A 235 -3.69 19.65 -0.13
N ARG A 236 -3.44 18.41 0.30
CA ARG A 236 -3.55 17.21 -0.55
C ARG A 236 -4.98 16.95 -1.04
N LYS A 237 -5.97 17.11 -0.15
CA LYS A 237 -7.39 16.99 -0.53
C LYS A 237 -7.80 18.06 -1.54
N ALA A 238 -7.39 19.31 -1.33
CA ALA A 238 -7.68 20.44 -2.21
C ALA A 238 -6.96 20.33 -3.57
N ALA A 239 -5.79 19.71 -3.62
CA ALA A 239 -5.08 19.35 -4.85
C ALA A 239 -5.76 18.21 -5.65
N GLY A 240 -6.83 17.62 -5.09
CA GLY A 240 -7.89 16.97 -5.87
C GLY A 240 -7.53 15.65 -6.53
N ARG A 241 -6.75 14.77 -5.88
CA ARG A 241 -6.20 13.60 -6.57
C ARG A 241 -6.14 12.33 -5.72
N ALA A 242 -7.21 11.97 -5.02
CA ALA A 242 -7.26 10.65 -4.40
C ALA A 242 -7.16 9.53 -5.46
N GLU A 243 -7.85 9.70 -6.59
CA GLU A 243 -7.81 8.74 -7.70
C GLU A 243 -6.49 8.77 -8.45
N ASP A 244 -5.97 9.94 -8.84
CA ASP A 244 -4.67 10.03 -9.52
C ASP A 244 -3.50 9.61 -8.60
N LEU A 245 -3.60 9.83 -7.28
CA LEU A 245 -2.63 9.31 -6.32
C LEU A 245 -2.72 7.78 -6.22
N ALA A 246 -3.94 7.21 -6.24
CA ALA A 246 -4.11 5.78 -6.27
C ALA A 246 -3.56 5.16 -7.56
N GLU A 247 -3.78 5.80 -8.71
CA GLU A 247 -3.22 5.37 -10.01
C GLU A 247 -1.69 5.49 -10.01
N THR A 248 -1.15 6.61 -9.55
CA THR A 248 0.30 6.83 -9.46
C THR A 248 0.95 5.85 -8.48
N LEU A 249 0.39 5.62 -7.30
CA LEU A 249 0.93 4.65 -6.34
C LEU A 249 0.84 3.23 -6.88
N THR A 250 -0.23 2.87 -7.57
CA THR A 250 -0.38 1.53 -8.16
C THR A 250 0.61 1.31 -9.30
N ALA A 251 0.84 2.33 -10.14
CA ALA A 251 1.76 2.25 -11.27
C ALA A 251 3.25 2.41 -10.87
N SER A 252 3.55 3.20 -9.85
CA SER A 252 4.92 3.57 -9.46
C SER A 252 5.51 2.73 -8.33
N LEU A 253 4.67 2.09 -7.49
CA LEU A 253 5.17 1.17 -6.47
C LEU A 253 5.42 -0.20 -7.09
N TYR A 254 6.61 -0.35 -7.68
CA TYR A 254 7.16 -1.64 -8.05
C TYR A 254 8.27 -2.03 -7.08
N ARG A 255 8.38 -3.31 -6.74
CA ARG A 255 9.33 -3.80 -5.74
C ARG A 255 10.82 -3.66 -6.16
N HIS A 256 11.08 -3.45 -7.45
CA HIS A 256 12.44 -3.28 -8.03
C HIS A 256 12.86 -1.82 -8.22
N GLN A 257 12.67 -0.96 -7.22
CA GLN A 257 13.44 0.29 -7.15
C GLN A 257 14.84 -0.06 -6.62
N ASN A 258 15.67 -0.64 -7.49
CA ASN A 258 16.96 -1.27 -7.16
C ASN A 258 17.91 -0.39 -6.32
N GLU A 259 17.75 0.94 -6.39
CA GLU A 259 18.55 1.89 -5.62
C GLU A 259 18.25 1.87 -4.11
N ILE A 260 17.01 1.56 -3.70
CA ILE A 260 16.57 1.62 -2.29
C ILE A 260 16.81 0.29 -1.55
N ALA A 261 16.82 -0.81 -2.30
CA ALA A 261 17.02 -2.16 -1.80
C ALA A 261 18.49 -2.63 -1.87
N ASP A 262 19.41 -1.76 -2.30
CA ASP A 262 20.83 -2.10 -2.42
C ASP A 262 21.41 -2.48 -1.04
N PRO A 263 21.98 -3.69 -0.88
CA PRO A 263 22.61 -4.12 0.37
C PRO A 263 23.67 -3.12 0.89
N ALA A 264 24.40 -2.44 0.00
CA ALA A 264 25.45 -1.49 0.35
C ALA A 264 24.93 -0.30 1.16
N LEU A 265 23.65 0.07 1.01
CA LEU A 265 23.02 1.10 1.85
C LEU A 265 22.92 0.69 3.31
N TYR A 266 22.86 -0.61 3.60
CA TYR A 266 22.65 -1.14 4.93
C TYR A 266 23.94 -1.61 5.60
N ASP A 267 25.00 -1.87 4.82
CA ASP A 267 26.31 -2.31 5.31
C ASP A 267 27.04 -1.26 6.17
N VAL A 268 26.86 0.03 5.89
CA VAL A 268 27.52 1.13 6.61
C VAL A 268 26.49 2.15 7.08
N ALA A 269 26.68 2.71 8.28
CA ALA A 269 25.89 3.83 8.79
C ALA A 269 26.33 5.15 8.13
N LEU A 270 26.05 5.31 6.84
CA LEU A 270 26.18 6.61 6.17
C LEU A 270 25.07 7.53 6.68
N GLY A 271 25.45 8.66 7.29
CA GLY A 271 24.48 9.65 7.78
C GLY A 271 23.63 10.21 6.64
N GLY A 272 22.32 10.35 6.85
CA GLY A 272 21.40 11.04 5.92
C GLY A 272 20.70 10.15 4.88
N THR A 273 21.39 9.22 4.20
CA THR A 273 20.79 8.46 3.08
C THR A 273 19.61 7.58 3.52
N LYS A 274 19.72 6.92 4.68
CA LYS A 274 18.64 6.10 5.25
C LYS A 274 17.40 6.92 5.61
N HIS A 275 17.58 8.18 6.04
CA HIS A 275 16.46 9.06 6.34
C HIS A 275 15.67 9.45 5.10
N LEU A 276 16.32 9.59 3.93
CA LEU A 276 15.63 9.84 2.67
C LEU A 276 14.78 8.63 2.27
N VAL A 277 15.35 7.43 2.35
CA VAL A 277 14.64 6.16 2.11
C VAL A 277 13.46 6.01 3.07
N GLU A 278 13.67 6.18 4.37
CA GLU A 278 12.63 6.06 5.38
C GLU A 278 11.53 7.10 5.19
N ARG A 279 11.88 8.34 4.85
CA ARG A 279 10.92 9.42 4.58
C ARG A 279 10.08 9.12 3.34
N TYR A 280 10.69 8.59 2.27
CA TYR A 280 9.98 8.14 1.08
C TYR A 280 9.01 7.01 1.43
N LEU A 281 9.48 5.95 2.08
CA LEU A 281 8.65 4.80 2.46
C LEU A 281 7.51 5.20 3.41
N HIS A 282 7.78 6.13 4.34
CA HIS A 282 6.77 6.69 5.23
C HIS A 282 5.73 7.51 4.47
N ALA A 283 6.14 8.31 3.47
CA ALA A 283 5.20 9.05 2.64
C ALA A 283 4.30 8.11 1.82
N CYS A 284 4.86 7.03 1.26
CA CYS A 284 4.09 6.00 0.56
C CYS A 284 3.12 5.27 1.49
N GLU A 285 3.58 4.83 2.67
CA GLU A 285 2.74 4.18 3.68
C GLU A 285 1.58 5.09 4.12
N HIS A 286 1.86 6.34 4.48
CA HIS A 286 0.84 7.30 4.87
C HIS A 286 -0.15 7.58 3.73
N ALA A 287 0.30 7.55 2.47
CA ALA A 287 -0.59 7.73 1.33
C ALA A 287 -1.52 6.51 1.14
N LEU A 288 -1.01 5.29 1.30
CA LEU A 288 -1.82 4.06 1.27
C LEU A 288 -2.84 4.02 2.41
N ASP A 289 -2.39 4.29 3.64
CA ASP A 289 -3.26 4.31 4.82
C ASP A 289 -4.36 5.36 4.65
N TRP A 290 -4.02 6.56 4.17
CA TRP A 290 -5.00 7.61 3.89
C TRP A 290 -6.02 7.18 2.83
N LEU A 291 -5.57 6.63 1.69
CA LEU A 291 -6.45 6.15 0.62
C LEU A 291 -7.43 5.06 1.11
N SER A 292 -6.98 4.18 2.00
CA SER A 292 -7.82 3.12 2.57
C SER A 292 -8.94 3.66 3.47
N GLN A 293 -8.76 4.86 4.06
CA GLN A 293 -9.69 5.45 5.03
C GLN A 293 -10.57 6.55 4.45
N VAL A 294 -10.36 6.98 3.20
CA VAL A 294 -11.20 8.03 2.57
C VAL A 294 -12.68 7.57 2.59
N PRO A 295 -13.61 8.38 3.13
CA PRO A 295 -15.04 8.05 3.10
C PRO A 295 -15.54 8.00 1.65
N MET A 296 -16.17 6.89 1.26
CA MET A 296 -16.73 6.68 -0.06
C MET A 296 -18.06 5.93 0.03
N ASP A 297 -18.88 5.98 -1.01
CA ASP A 297 -20.05 5.12 -1.11
C ASP A 297 -19.66 3.63 -1.21
N GLU A 298 -20.64 2.73 -1.10
CA GLU A 298 -20.41 1.29 -1.07
C GLU A 298 -19.80 0.75 -2.37
N ARG A 299 -20.24 1.26 -3.52
CA ARG A 299 -19.76 0.83 -4.84
C ARG A 299 -18.30 1.24 -5.03
N ALA A 300 -17.96 2.47 -4.69
CA ALA A 300 -16.61 3.00 -4.73
C ALA A 300 -15.69 2.31 -3.70
N SER A 301 -16.21 1.96 -2.52
CA SER A 301 -15.47 1.20 -1.52
C SER A 301 -15.09 -0.20 -2.00
N ARG A 302 -16.01 -0.92 -2.67
CA ARG A 302 -15.72 -2.22 -3.31
C ARG A 302 -14.69 -2.06 -4.44
N ALA A 303 -14.85 -1.06 -5.31
CA ALA A 303 -13.89 -0.79 -6.38
C ALA A 303 -12.49 -0.46 -5.83
N ARG A 304 -12.40 0.29 -4.73
CA ARG A 304 -11.15 0.57 -4.02
C ARG A 304 -10.51 -0.71 -3.48
N LEU A 305 -11.27 -1.58 -2.82
CA LEU A 305 -10.75 -2.86 -2.33
C LEU A 305 -10.13 -3.68 -3.47
N GLU A 306 -10.83 -3.80 -4.60
CA GLU A 306 -10.30 -4.50 -5.77
C GLU A 306 -9.02 -3.84 -6.32
N ARG A 307 -8.95 -2.51 -6.37
CA ARG A 307 -7.70 -1.80 -6.76
C ARG A 307 -6.56 -2.11 -5.80
N PHE A 308 -6.79 -2.09 -4.48
CA PHE A 308 -5.77 -2.44 -3.48
C PHE A 308 -5.34 -3.90 -3.61
N ARG A 309 -6.26 -4.83 -3.87
CA ARG A 309 -5.94 -6.25 -4.13
C ARG A 309 -5.07 -6.42 -5.37
N VAL A 310 -5.40 -5.74 -6.47
CA VAL A 310 -4.60 -5.76 -7.70
C VAL A 310 -3.23 -5.13 -7.46
N ALA A 311 -3.15 -3.97 -6.82
CA ALA A 311 -1.89 -3.30 -6.50
C ALA A 311 -0.99 -4.16 -5.60
N TRP A 312 -1.57 -4.77 -4.56
CA TRP A 312 -0.86 -5.70 -3.69
C TRP A 312 -0.38 -6.93 -4.45
N LYS A 313 -1.18 -7.44 -5.39
CA LYS A 313 -0.80 -8.54 -6.28
C LYS A 313 0.37 -8.17 -7.19
N VAL A 314 0.36 -6.98 -7.77
CA VAL A 314 1.46 -6.48 -8.62
C VAL A 314 2.73 -6.27 -7.80
N TYR A 315 2.63 -5.70 -6.59
CA TYR A 315 3.77 -5.45 -5.71
C TYR A 315 4.40 -6.75 -5.17
N GLY A 316 3.57 -7.74 -4.84
CA GLY A 316 3.98 -9.04 -4.31
C GLY A 316 4.21 -9.08 -2.81
N ARG A 317 4.49 -10.28 -2.29
CA ARG A 317 4.62 -10.59 -0.87
C ARG A 317 6.01 -11.12 -0.53
N SER A 318 6.38 -10.98 0.74
CA SER A 318 7.61 -11.55 1.30
C SER A 318 7.34 -12.92 1.91
N ALA A 319 8.29 -13.84 1.77
CA ALA A 319 8.25 -15.17 2.35
C ALA A 319 9.56 -15.47 3.10
N LEU A 320 9.45 -16.21 4.22
CA LEU A 320 10.61 -16.71 4.97
C LEU A 320 10.89 -18.15 4.57
N MET A 321 12.13 -18.44 4.18
CA MET A 321 12.57 -19.77 3.78
C MET A 321 13.64 -20.27 4.74
N LEU A 322 13.40 -21.43 5.35
CA LEU A 322 14.29 -22.06 6.32
C LEU A 322 14.96 -23.28 5.69
N SER A 323 16.29 -23.26 5.60
CA SER A 323 17.05 -24.38 5.01
C SER A 323 17.06 -25.62 5.91
N GLY A 324 17.57 -26.71 5.36
CA GLY A 324 18.07 -27.82 6.18
C GLY A 324 19.36 -27.42 6.93
N GLY A 325 19.80 -28.30 7.84
CA GLY A 325 21.05 -28.09 8.59
C GLY A 325 21.27 -29.07 9.75
N ALA A 326 20.55 -30.20 9.78
CA ALA A 326 20.51 -31.14 10.92
C ALA A 326 20.31 -30.38 12.25
N THR A 327 21.10 -30.65 13.29
CA THR A 327 21.00 -29.96 14.59
C THR A 327 21.29 -28.46 14.49
N LEU A 328 22.07 -27.99 13.52
CA LEU A 328 22.31 -26.55 13.33
C LEU A 328 21.05 -25.81 12.83
N GLY A 329 20.04 -26.53 12.33
CA GLY A 329 18.76 -25.93 11.96
C GLY A 329 18.01 -25.28 13.13
N PHE A 330 18.36 -25.56 14.39
CA PHE A 330 17.77 -24.87 15.54
C PHE A 330 18.12 -23.37 15.60
N HIS A 331 19.12 -22.89 14.86
CA HIS A 331 19.35 -21.46 14.67
C HIS A 331 18.15 -20.74 14.03
N HIS A 332 17.32 -21.44 13.25
CA HIS A 332 16.11 -20.87 12.67
C HIS A 332 15.13 -20.38 13.73
N LEU A 333 15.11 -20.97 14.94
CA LEU A 333 14.27 -20.48 16.04
C LEU A 333 14.64 -19.05 16.44
N GLY A 334 15.95 -18.75 16.51
CA GLY A 334 16.43 -17.40 16.77
C GLY A 334 16.08 -16.42 15.66
N VAL A 335 16.16 -16.87 14.40
CA VAL A 335 15.77 -16.04 13.25
C VAL A 335 14.28 -15.70 13.30
N VAL A 336 13.42 -16.69 13.55
CA VAL A 336 11.98 -16.48 13.70
C VAL A 336 11.69 -15.56 14.89
N LYS A 337 12.33 -15.79 16.04
CA LYS A 337 12.19 -14.97 17.25
C LYS A 337 12.52 -13.50 16.98
N ALA A 338 13.70 -13.21 16.42
CA ALA A 338 14.10 -11.84 16.12
C ALA A 338 13.16 -11.15 15.12
N LEU A 339 12.66 -11.87 14.11
CA LEU A 339 11.68 -11.33 13.16
C LEU A 339 10.31 -11.12 13.82
N PHE A 340 9.88 -12.03 14.69
CA PHE A 340 8.62 -11.95 15.43
C PHE A 340 8.63 -10.77 16.40
N ASP A 341 9.66 -10.66 17.24
CA ASP A 341 9.82 -9.56 18.21
C ASP A 341 9.87 -8.18 17.52
N ALA A 342 10.40 -8.12 16.30
CA ALA A 342 10.45 -6.89 15.49
C ALA A 342 9.14 -6.60 14.72
N GLY A 343 8.13 -7.47 14.75
CA GLY A 343 6.91 -7.35 13.93
C GLY A 343 7.18 -7.48 12.42
N LEU A 344 8.17 -8.29 12.05
CA LEU A 344 8.68 -8.50 10.70
C LEU A 344 8.55 -9.94 10.20
N LEU A 345 8.00 -10.87 10.99
CA LEU A 345 7.80 -12.25 10.58
C LEU A 345 6.81 -12.35 9.41
N PRO A 346 7.22 -12.85 8.23
CA PRO A 346 6.31 -12.99 7.09
C PRO A 346 5.20 -14.01 7.38
N SER A 347 4.02 -13.78 6.80
CA SER A 347 2.88 -14.73 6.88
C SER A 347 3.03 -15.96 5.98
N ILE A 348 4.05 -16.01 5.12
CA ILE A 348 4.36 -17.15 4.26
C ILE A 348 5.69 -17.74 4.72
N LEU A 349 5.65 -18.98 5.23
CA LEU A 349 6.84 -19.71 5.67
C LEU A 349 7.02 -20.96 4.82
N SER A 350 8.27 -21.24 4.47
CA SER A 350 8.67 -22.46 3.78
C SER A 350 9.86 -23.09 4.48
N GLY A 351 9.92 -24.40 4.55
CA GLY A 351 11.06 -25.10 5.14
C GLY A 351 11.43 -26.38 4.42
N ALA A 352 12.70 -26.79 4.58
CA ALA A 352 13.21 -28.10 4.17
C ALA A 352 13.92 -28.79 5.34
N SER A 353 13.72 -30.09 5.50
CA SER A 353 14.31 -30.88 6.60
C SER A 353 14.11 -30.21 7.97
N THR A 354 15.15 -29.91 8.75
CA THR A 354 15.02 -29.17 10.02
C THR A 354 14.27 -27.85 9.90
N GLY A 355 14.48 -27.09 8.82
CA GLY A 355 13.73 -25.87 8.56
C GLY A 355 12.22 -26.12 8.41
N ALA A 356 11.81 -27.25 7.85
CA ALA A 356 10.40 -27.64 7.76
C ALA A 356 9.81 -27.95 9.15
N MET A 357 10.60 -28.56 10.04
CA MET A 357 10.19 -28.84 11.42
C MET A 357 9.96 -27.55 12.22
N ILE A 358 10.87 -26.58 12.09
CA ILE A 358 10.74 -25.27 12.75
C ILE A 358 9.58 -24.48 12.15
N ALA A 359 9.47 -24.40 10.81
CA ALA A 359 8.34 -23.73 10.16
C ALA A 359 7.00 -24.34 10.57
N ALA A 360 6.91 -25.67 10.68
CA ALA A 360 5.73 -26.37 11.16
C ALA A 360 5.36 -25.98 12.59
N GLY A 361 6.33 -25.96 13.51
CA GLY A 361 6.09 -25.55 14.90
C GLY A 361 5.61 -24.09 15.01
N VAL A 362 6.13 -23.20 14.17
CA VAL A 362 5.74 -21.79 14.13
C VAL A 362 4.36 -21.58 13.52
N CYS A 363 4.04 -22.27 12.42
CA CYS A 363 2.74 -22.14 11.76
C CYS A 363 1.61 -22.90 12.47
N ALA A 364 1.92 -23.80 13.42
CA ALA A 364 0.91 -24.45 14.23
C ALA A 364 0.40 -23.57 15.39
N ARG A 365 1.11 -22.48 15.71
CA ARG A 365 0.84 -21.63 16.87
C ARG A 365 0.35 -20.24 16.49
N ASP A 366 -0.53 -19.65 17.29
CA ASP A 366 -0.89 -18.24 17.17
C ASP A 366 0.21 -17.30 17.73
N ASP A 367 0.00 -15.99 17.72
CA ASP A 367 0.97 -15.00 18.22
C ASP A 367 1.20 -15.10 19.75
N ARG A 368 0.20 -15.52 20.52
CA ARG A 368 0.30 -15.64 21.98
C ARG A 368 1.08 -16.89 22.37
N GLU A 369 0.75 -18.02 21.76
CA GLU A 369 1.44 -19.29 21.94
C GLU A 369 2.88 -19.25 21.43
N LEU A 370 3.13 -18.54 20.32
CA LEU A 370 4.49 -18.36 19.81
C LEU A 370 5.35 -17.52 20.76
N ARG A 371 4.75 -16.50 21.41
CA ARG A 371 5.43 -15.74 22.46
C ARG A 371 5.78 -16.61 23.66
N ASP A 372 4.82 -17.40 24.16
CA ASP A 372 5.06 -18.34 25.26
C ASP A 372 6.18 -19.35 24.93
N LEU A 373 6.19 -19.87 23.70
CA LEU A 373 7.24 -20.77 23.22
C LEU A 373 8.65 -20.14 23.27
N PHE A 374 8.77 -18.85 22.98
CA PHE A 374 10.05 -18.14 23.04
C PHE A 374 10.46 -17.74 24.45
N GLU A 375 9.51 -17.54 25.36
CA GLU A 375 9.77 -17.33 26.79
C GLU A 375 10.17 -18.63 27.49
N HIS A 376 9.59 -19.76 27.07
CA HIS A 376 9.78 -21.09 27.67
C HIS A 376 10.26 -22.13 26.64
N PRO A 377 11.43 -21.93 25.99
CA PRO A 377 11.90 -22.82 24.92
C PRO A 377 12.21 -24.25 25.40
N GLN A 378 12.35 -24.48 26.72
CA GLN A 378 12.58 -25.80 27.29
C GLN A 378 11.39 -26.76 27.14
N GLN A 379 10.19 -26.24 26.82
CA GLN A 379 9.02 -27.06 26.54
C GLN A 379 9.15 -27.88 25.24
N MET A 380 10.05 -27.46 24.33
CA MET A 380 10.29 -28.16 23.07
C MET A 380 11.04 -29.47 23.31
N ARG A 381 10.57 -30.53 22.65
CA ARG A 381 11.33 -31.77 22.56
C ARG A 381 12.30 -31.71 21.40
N LEU A 382 13.57 -32.04 21.66
CA LEU A 382 14.65 -31.95 20.68
C LEU A 382 15.37 -33.28 20.46
N ASP A 383 14.92 -34.33 21.14
CA ASP A 383 15.52 -35.66 21.20
C ASP A 383 15.08 -36.57 20.03
N GLY A 384 15.11 -36.02 18.81
CA GLY A 384 14.62 -36.67 17.60
C GLY A 384 15.62 -37.65 16.96
N LEU A 385 16.92 -37.48 17.20
CA LEU A 385 17.96 -38.32 16.61
C LEU A 385 18.18 -39.56 17.49
N LYS A 386 17.68 -40.71 17.03
CA LYS A 386 17.91 -42.01 17.67
C LYS A 386 18.51 -43.00 16.67
N PRO A 387 19.69 -43.59 16.94
CA PRO A 387 20.28 -44.61 16.08
C PRO A 387 19.34 -45.79 15.86
N ALA A 388 19.20 -46.21 14.60
CA ALA A 388 18.58 -47.47 14.26
C ALA A 388 19.54 -48.61 14.64
N GLY A 389 19.06 -49.62 15.37
CA GLY A 389 19.89 -50.78 15.70
C GLY A 389 20.45 -51.46 14.43
N LEU A 390 21.62 -52.10 14.53
CA LEU A 390 22.40 -52.62 13.39
C LEU A 390 21.56 -53.43 12.39
N ARG A 391 20.72 -54.35 12.90
CA ARG A 391 19.82 -55.20 12.09
C ARG A 391 18.80 -54.39 11.29
N ARG A 392 18.29 -53.31 11.87
CA ARG A 392 17.30 -52.43 11.23
C ARG A 392 17.95 -51.55 10.19
N ALA A 393 19.13 -51.00 10.49
CA ALA A 393 19.90 -50.19 9.54
C ALA A 393 20.20 -50.95 8.24
N VAL A 394 20.60 -52.23 8.34
CA VAL A 394 20.81 -53.11 7.17
C VAL A 394 19.51 -53.35 6.39
N ARG A 395 18.37 -53.53 7.09
CA ARG A 395 17.08 -53.82 6.45
C ARG A 395 16.45 -52.60 5.75
N THR A 396 16.51 -51.43 6.38
CA THR A 396 15.84 -50.21 5.88
C THR A 396 16.77 -49.27 5.12
N GLY A 397 18.09 -49.52 5.14
CA GLY A 397 19.09 -48.63 4.55
C GLY A 397 19.16 -47.27 5.24
N ALA A 398 18.72 -47.17 6.50
CA ALA A 398 18.60 -45.91 7.24
C ALA A 398 19.25 -46.01 8.62
N LEU A 399 20.09 -45.04 8.95
CA LEU A 399 20.86 -45.01 10.20
C LEU A 399 20.05 -44.53 11.41
N LEU A 400 18.94 -43.82 11.22
CA LEU A 400 18.11 -43.26 12.28
C LEU A 400 16.69 -43.82 12.28
N ALA A 401 16.10 -43.92 13.47
CA ALA A 401 14.73 -44.39 13.65
C ALA A 401 13.71 -43.24 13.44
N PRO A 402 12.86 -43.28 12.39
CA PRO A 402 11.91 -42.21 12.08
C PRO A 402 10.79 -42.08 13.11
N GLU A 403 10.49 -43.13 13.89
CA GLU A 403 9.43 -43.11 14.90
C GLU A 403 9.72 -42.08 15.99
N ARG A 404 10.97 -42.01 16.46
CA ARG A 404 11.34 -41.06 17.52
C ARG A 404 11.23 -39.62 17.04
N LEU A 405 11.64 -39.35 15.80
CA LEU A 405 11.49 -38.04 15.19
C LEU A 405 10.02 -37.66 15.01
N TYR A 406 9.18 -38.62 14.64
CA TYR A 406 7.74 -38.41 14.52
C TYR A 406 7.09 -38.09 15.87
N ASP A 407 7.44 -38.78 16.95
CA ASP A 407 6.95 -38.47 18.30
C ASP A 407 7.31 -37.05 18.74
N VAL A 408 8.54 -36.61 18.42
CA VAL A 408 9.01 -35.26 18.70
C VAL A 408 8.22 -34.22 17.88
N LEU A 409 7.96 -34.51 16.61
CA LEU A 409 7.15 -33.64 15.76
C LEU A 409 5.70 -33.54 16.24
N LEU A 410 5.09 -34.66 16.65
CA LEU A 410 3.75 -34.67 17.24
C LEU A 410 3.68 -33.88 18.54
N HIS A 411 4.68 -34.00 19.42
CA HIS A 411 4.76 -33.21 20.65
C HIS A 411 4.86 -31.71 20.35
N ASN A 412 5.69 -31.33 19.38
CA ASN A 412 5.97 -29.92 19.09
C ASN A 412 4.91 -29.24 18.21
N VAL A 413 4.24 -29.97 17.31
CA VAL A 413 3.31 -29.42 16.31
C VAL A 413 1.86 -29.82 16.58
N GLY A 414 1.64 -30.95 17.26
CA GLY A 414 0.32 -31.57 17.42
C GLY A 414 -0.12 -32.36 16.17
N GLU A 415 -1.38 -32.79 16.20
CA GLU A 415 -2.05 -33.50 15.09
C GLU A 415 -2.74 -32.55 14.10
N ALA A 416 -2.19 -31.36 13.94
CA ALA A 416 -2.73 -30.35 13.05
C ALA A 416 -2.50 -30.71 11.56
N THR A 417 -3.52 -30.50 10.75
CA THR A 417 -3.45 -30.46 9.30
C THR A 417 -2.95 -29.10 8.79
N PHE A 418 -2.57 -29.01 7.52
CA PHE A 418 -2.17 -27.72 6.93
C PHE A 418 -3.27 -26.67 6.99
N ARG A 419 -4.54 -27.07 6.82
CA ARG A 419 -5.72 -26.20 6.94
C ARG A 419 -5.88 -25.71 8.38
N GLU A 420 -5.94 -26.62 9.35
CA GLU A 420 -6.11 -26.28 10.77
C GLU A 420 -4.98 -25.36 11.26
N ALA A 421 -3.73 -25.64 10.87
CA ALA A 421 -2.59 -24.78 11.20
C ALA A 421 -2.71 -23.36 10.62
N TRP A 422 -3.20 -23.23 9.38
CA TRP A 422 -3.41 -21.92 8.75
C TRP A 422 -4.58 -21.15 9.37
N GLU A 423 -5.70 -21.80 9.65
CA GLU A 423 -6.86 -21.20 10.30
C GLU A 423 -6.52 -20.72 11.72
N HIS A 424 -5.66 -21.46 12.42
CA HIS A 424 -5.19 -21.14 13.76
C HIS A 424 -4.20 -19.97 13.77
N SER A 425 -3.10 -20.06 13.02
CA SER A 425 -2.00 -19.09 13.08
C SER A 425 -2.15 -17.91 12.11
N GLY A 426 -2.96 -18.04 11.06
CA GLY A 426 -2.98 -17.13 9.91
C GLY A 426 -1.71 -17.19 9.03
N ARG A 427 -0.78 -18.10 9.32
CA ARG A 427 0.50 -18.24 8.60
C ARG A 427 0.43 -19.43 7.65
N SER A 428 0.81 -19.21 6.39
CA SER A 428 0.85 -20.26 5.39
C SER A 428 2.14 -21.07 5.50
N LEU A 429 2.02 -22.32 5.97
CA LEU A 429 3.10 -23.30 5.94
C LEU A 429 3.26 -23.94 4.57
N ASN A 430 4.51 -24.07 4.12
CA ASN A 430 4.87 -24.69 2.85
C ASN A 430 6.02 -25.70 3.03
N ILE A 431 5.80 -26.95 2.66
CA ILE A 431 6.79 -28.03 2.78
C ILE A 431 6.96 -28.72 1.42
N SER A 432 8.19 -28.81 0.93
CA SER A 432 8.50 -29.49 -0.34
C SER A 432 8.79 -30.97 -0.09
N VAL A 433 8.13 -31.85 -0.86
CA VAL A 433 8.32 -33.31 -0.81
C VAL A 433 8.46 -33.89 -2.22
N SER A 434 9.24 -34.95 -2.35
CA SER A 434 9.40 -35.72 -3.60
C SER A 434 8.81 -37.11 -3.45
N ALA A 435 8.14 -37.60 -4.49
CA ALA A 435 7.66 -38.99 -4.52
C ALA A 435 8.83 -39.93 -4.85
N THR A 436 8.89 -41.09 -4.20
CA THR A 436 9.95 -42.09 -4.42
C THR A 436 9.69 -42.99 -5.61
N ARG A 437 8.42 -43.20 -5.96
CA ARG A 437 7.99 -43.88 -7.18
C ARG A 437 7.49 -42.79 -8.13
N SER A 438 7.74 -42.96 -9.43
CA SER A 438 7.42 -42.03 -10.53
C SER A 438 8.42 -40.88 -10.80
N GLN A 439 8.57 -40.51 -12.07
CA GLN A 439 9.27 -39.30 -12.53
C GLN A 439 8.46 -38.01 -12.22
N GLN A 440 7.74 -37.97 -11.09
CA GLN A 440 6.97 -36.79 -10.71
C GLN A 440 7.89 -35.68 -10.22
N LYS A 441 7.59 -34.45 -10.65
CA LYS A 441 8.25 -33.26 -10.08
C LYS A 441 7.89 -33.16 -8.59
N PRO A 442 8.75 -32.57 -7.74
CA PRO A 442 8.44 -32.40 -6.32
C PRO A 442 7.08 -31.70 -6.12
N ARG A 443 6.42 -31.90 -4.99
CA ARG A 443 5.17 -31.24 -4.62
C ARG A 443 5.41 -30.27 -3.47
N LEU A 444 4.76 -29.11 -3.52
CA LEU A 444 4.75 -28.15 -2.41
C LEU A 444 3.44 -28.34 -1.66
N LEU A 445 3.51 -28.89 -0.46
CA LEU A 445 2.36 -29.10 0.43
C LEU A 445 2.06 -27.81 1.19
N SER A 446 0.79 -27.39 1.18
CA SER A 446 0.28 -26.22 1.91
C SER A 446 -1.22 -26.36 2.16
N HIS A 447 -1.82 -25.40 2.84
CA HIS A 447 -3.28 -25.35 3.03
C HIS A 447 -4.06 -25.24 1.70
N LEU A 448 -3.40 -24.80 0.61
CA LEU A 448 -4.03 -24.72 -0.71
C LEU A 448 -3.92 -26.02 -1.51
N THR A 449 -2.80 -26.74 -1.38
CA THR A 449 -2.49 -27.90 -2.24
C THR A 449 -2.75 -29.24 -1.56
N ALA A 450 -2.70 -29.28 -0.23
CA ALA A 450 -2.84 -30.49 0.58
C ALA A 450 -3.44 -30.14 1.97
N PRO A 451 -4.65 -29.55 2.01
CA PRO A 451 -5.23 -28.98 3.24
C PRO A 451 -5.34 -29.98 4.39
N ASP A 452 -5.73 -31.21 4.09
CA ASP A 452 -6.09 -32.20 5.10
C ASP A 452 -4.91 -33.11 5.49
N VAL A 453 -3.71 -32.86 4.95
CA VAL A 453 -2.50 -33.62 5.29
C VAL A 453 -1.94 -33.18 6.64
N LEU A 454 -1.53 -34.15 7.47
CA LEU A 454 -0.91 -33.88 8.77
C LEU A 454 0.46 -33.20 8.60
N VAL A 455 0.63 -32.05 9.26
CA VAL A 455 1.85 -31.26 9.19
C VAL A 455 3.05 -32.03 9.73
N ALA A 456 2.90 -32.73 10.86
CA ALA A 456 3.97 -33.54 11.46
C ALA A 456 4.47 -34.64 10.50
N ARG A 457 3.59 -35.26 9.71
CA ARG A 457 3.98 -36.25 8.69
C ARG A 457 4.68 -35.62 7.50
N ALA A 458 4.23 -34.44 7.07
CA ALA A 458 4.90 -33.69 6.00
C ALA A 458 6.31 -33.23 6.40
N ALA A 459 6.49 -32.73 7.63
CA ALA A 459 7.80 -32.37 8.17
C ALA A 459 8.72 -33.60 8.25
N LEU A 460 8.20 -34.74 8.73
CA LEU A 460 8.96 -36.01 8.74
C LEU A 460 9.38 -36.44 7.33
N ALA A 461 8.49 -36.31 6.34
CA ALA A 461 8.81 -36.61 4.94
C ALA A 461 9.89 -35.69 4.38
N SER A 462 9.85 -34.41 4.73
CA SER A 462 10.89 -33.45 4.37
C SER A 462 12.23 -33.74 5.05
N SER A 463 12.25 -34.46 6.17
CA SER A 463 13.49 -34.94 6.81
C SER A 463 13.96 -36.32 6.32
N ALA A 464 13.19 -36.98 5.45
CA ALA A 464 13.53 -38.31 4.93
C ALA A 464 14.59 -38.21 3.82
N LEU A 465 15.86 -38.35 4.23
CA LEU A 465 17.04 -38.34 3.36
C LEU A 465 17.60 -39.75 3.17
N PRO A 466 18.01 -40.14 1.93
CA PRO A 466 18.65 -41.43 1.65
C PRO A 466 19.82 -41.71 2.61
N GLY A 467 19.86 -42.91 3.20
CA GLY A 467 20.88 -43.31 4.17
C GLY A 467 20.63 -42.86 5.61
N LEU A 468 19.88 -41.76 5.82
CA LEU A 468 19.62 -41.22 7.15
C LEU A 468 18.26 -41.66 7.71
N PHE A 469 17.19 -41.40 6.96
CA PHE A 469 15.81 -41.73 7.32
C PHE A 469 15.10 -42.38 6.12
N PRO A 470 14.27 -43.43 6.33
CA PRO A 470 13.58 -44.09 5.23
C PRO A 470 12.44 -43.21 4.67
N PRO A 471 12.04 -43.39 3.40
CA PRO A 471 10.86 -42.73 2.83
C PRO A 471 9.59 -43.02 3.65
N VAL A 472 8.74 -42.01 3.80
CA VAL A 472 7.56 -42.07 4.69
C VAL A 472 6.25 -41.92 3.94
N GLN A 473 5.18 -42.51 4.49
CA GLN A 473 3.81 -42.31 4.01
C GLN A 473 3.25 -41.01 4.61
N LEU A 474 2.69 -40.15 3.77
CA LEU A 474 1.90 -39.01 4.24
C LEU A 474 0.53 -39.50 4.73
N LEU A 475 0.00 -38.85 5.75
CA LEU A 475 -1.33 -39.14 6.29
C LEU A 475 -2.22 -37.92 6.14
N ARG A 476 -3.49 -38.14 5.81
CA ARG A 476 -4.54 -37.12 5.88
C ARG A 476 -5.50 -37.42 7.03
N LYS A 477 -6.02 -36.36 7.63
CA LYS A 477 -7.03 -36.42 8.68
C LYS A 477 -8.41 -36.30 8.03
N LEU A 478 -9.31 -37.21 8.39
CA LEU A 478 -10.70 -37.19 7.95
C LEU A 478 -11.56 -36.34 8.90
N PRO A 479 -12.76 -35.91 8.48
CA PRO A 479 -13.66 -35.12 9.34
C PRO A 479 -14.05 -35.79 10.66
N ASP A 480 -13.96 -37.13 10.74
CA ASP A 480 -14.20 -37.93 11.94
C ASP A 480 -12.98 -37.99 12.89
N GLY A 481 -11.89 -37.31 12.55
CA GLY A 481 -10.63 -37.31 13.29
C GLY A 481 -9.73 -38.51 13.01
N SER A 482 -10.15 -39.48 12.20
CA SER A 482 -9.34 -40.64 11.84
C SER A 482 -8.27 -40.30 10.79
N HIS A 483 -7.19 -41.09 10.76
CA HIS A 483 -6.07 -40.89 9.83
C HIS A 483 -6.08 -41.94 8.72
N THR A 484 -5.98 -41.49 7.47
CA THR A 484 -5.85 -42.37 6.30
C THR A 484 -4.61 -42.01 5.47
N PRO A 485 -4.00 -42.96 4.73
CA PRO A 485 -2.89 -42.66 3.85
C PRO A 485 -3.26 -41.63 2.78
N TYR A 486 -2.43 -40.59 2.65
CA TYR A 486 -2.50 -39.64 1.53
C TYR A 486 -1.67 -40.20 0.38
N LEU A 487 -2.33 -40.52 -0.75
CA LEU A 487 -1.75 -41.22 -1.91
C LEU A 487 -1.08 -42.55 -1.48
N PRO A 488 -1.85 -43.60 -1.20
CA PRO A 488 -1.39 -44.82 -0.52
C PRO A 488 -0.29 -45.59 -1.26
N GLU A 489 -0.18 -45.43 -2.58
CA GLU A 489 0.83 -46.08 -3.41
C GLU A 489 2.19 -45.36 -3.39
N GLU A 490 2.23 -44.14 -2.86
CA GLU A 490 3.37 -43.24 -2.90
C GLU A 490 4.02 -43.06 -1.53
N ARG A 491 5.35 -43.16 -1.50
CA ARG A 491 6.16 -42.75 -0.35
C ARG A 491 6.96 -41.51 -0.69
N TRP A 492 7.19 -40.69 0.32
CA TRP A 492 7.70 -39.34 0.17
C TRP A 492 9.06 -39.18 0.85
N THR A 493 9.92 -38.39 0.23
CA THR A 493 11.24 -37.97 0.72
C THR A 493 11.38 -36.46 0.63
N ASP A 494 12.51 -35.92 1.09
CA ASP A 494 12.82 -34.49 0.99
C ASP A 494 12.70 -34.00 -0.46
N GLY A 495 11.87 -32.98 -0.68
CA GLY A 495 11.61 -32.42 -2.01
C GLY A 495 12.78 -31.62 -2.59
N SER A 496 13.83 -31.38 -1.81
CA SER A 496 15.07 -30.72 -2.24
C SER A 496 16.05 -31.67 -2.96
N LEU A 497 15.72 -32.97 -3.03
CA LEU A 497 16.51 -33.98 -3.75
C LEU A 497 16.31 -33.94 -5.27
N ASP A 498 15.15 -33.49 -5.75
CA ASP A 498 14.77 -33.55 -7.19
C ASP A 498 14.50 -32.17 -7.83
N GLY A 499 14.86 -31.05 -7.18
CA GLY A 499 14.75 -29.73 -7.80
C GLY A 499 15.15 -28.55 -6.90
N ASP A 500 15.30 -27.39 -7.55
CA ASP A 500 15.55 -26.10 -6.89
C ASP A 500 14.45 -25.71 -5.88
N LEU A 501 14.80 -24.76 -5.01
CA LEU A 501 13.91 -24.20 -4.00
C LEU A 501 12.49 -23.91 -4.53
N PRO A 502 11.45 -24.05 -3.69
CA PRO A 502 10.08 -23.85 -4.12
C PRO A 502 9.73 -22.38 -4.40
N LYS A 503 10.69 -21.48 -4.64
CA LYS A 503 10.46 -20.06 -4.96
C LYS A 503 9.45 -19.89 -6.08
N ILE A 504 9.66 -20.55 -7.23
CA ILE A 504 8.74 -20.46 -8.37
C ILE A 504 7.32 -20.89 -7.97
N ARG A 505 7.19 -21.92 -7.12
CA ARG A 505 5.89 -22.39 -6.66
C ARG A 505 5.27 -21.46 -5.61
N LEU A 506 6.06 -20.92 -4.69
CA LEU A 506 5.64 -19.91 -3.72
C LEU A 506 5.19 -18.63 -4.41
N SER A 507 5.91 -18.20 -5.46
CA SER A 507 5.51 -17.08 -6.31
C SER A 507 4.19 -17.33 -7.00
N ARG A 508 3.95 -18.55 -7.52
CA ARG A 508 2.69 -18.88 -8.20
C ARG A 508 1.50 -19.02 -7.25
N LEU A 509 1.68 -19.67 -6.10
CA LEU A 509 0.59 -19.97 -5.18
C LEU A 509 0.26 -18.82 -4.23
N PHE A 510 1.28 -18.10 -3.76
CA PHE A 510 1.15 -17.09 -2.72
C PHE A 510 1.54 -15.69 -3.17
N ASN A 511 1.89 -15.51 -4.45
CA ASN A 511 2.37 -14.24 -4.97
C ASN A 511 3.60 -13.71 -4.21
N ALA A 512 4.45 -14.63 -3.74
CA ALA A 512 5.69 -14.31 -3.05
C ALA A 512 6.80 -14.02 -4.06
N ASN A 513 7.33 -12.80 -4.07
CA ASN A 513 8.40 -12.36 -4.97
C ASN A 513 9.60 -11.76 -4.23
N HIS A 514 9.62 -11.88 -2.90
CA HIS A 514 10.72 -11.47 -2.03
C HIS A 514 10.95 -12.55 -0.99
N PHE A 515 12.21 -12.98 -0.85
CA PHE A 515 12.58 -14.13 -0.07
C PHE A 515 13.64 -13.77 0.96
N ILE A 516 13.29 -13.92 2.23
CA ILE A 516 14.24 -13.90 3.34
C ILE A 516 14.63 -15.35 3.56
N VAL A 517 15.91 -15.67 3.39
CA VAL A 517 16.41 -17.04 3.47
C VAL A 517 17.29 -17.17 4.70
N SER A 518 16.97 -18.11 5.58
CA SER A 518 17.84 -18.49 6.68
C SER A 518 18.58 -19.76 6.30
N GLN A 519 19.91 -19.67 6.23
CA GLN A 519 20.74 -20.78 5.78
C GLN A 519 21.66 -21.29 6.88
N THR A 520 21.45 -22.54 7.29
CA THR A 520 22.20 -23.25 8.34
C THR A 520 23.05 -24.40 7.79
N ASN A 521 23.06 -24.60 6.47
CA ASN A 521 23.78 -25.69 5.82
C ASN A 521 25.31 -25.54 5.96
N PRO A 522 26.00 -26.50 6.63
CA PRO A 522 27.43 -26.40 6.95
C PRO A 522 28.36 -26.23 5.74
N HIS A 523 27.96 -26.74 4.56
CA HIS A 523 28.79 -26.82 3.37
C HIS A 523 28.83 -25.52 2.54
N VAL A 524 27.90 -24.59 2.74
CA VAL A 524 27.85 -23.33 1.96
C VAL A 524 28.72 -22.22 2.60
N LEU A 525 29.10 -22.42 3.86
CA LEU A 525 29.72 -21.39 4.71
C LEU A 525 31.22 -21.15 4.52
N PRO A 526 32.05 -22.11 4.03
CA PRO A 526 33.43 -21.79 3.66
C PRO A 526 33.53 -20.86 2.44
N PHE A 527 32.45 -20.66 1.67
CA PHE A 527 32.52 -20.14 0.29
C PHE A 527 31.74 -18.84 0.01
N MET A 528 31.12 -18.22 1.03
CA MET A 528 30.40 -16.94 0.91
C MET A 528 30.93 -15.84 1.83
N ARG A 529 32.06 -16.07 2.52
CA ARG A 529 32.60 -15.16 3.55
C ARG A 529 33.10 -13.79 3.06
N HIS A 530 32.84 -13.39 1.80
CA HIS A 530 33.35 -12.16 1.22
C HIS A 530 32.34 -11.46 0.28
N ARG A 531 31.31 -10.83 0.84
CA ARG A 531 30.72 -9.62 0.26
C ARG A 531 30.62 -8.59 1.39
N GLY A 532 31.31 -7.46 1.25
CA GLY A 532 31.24 -6.34 2.21
C GLY A 532 32.54 -5.86 2.88
N ARG A 533 33.73 -6.34 2.47
CA ARG A 533 35.01 -5.76 2.97
C ARG A 533 35.97 -5.43 1.83
N SER A 534 36.22 -4.15 1.61
CA SER A 534 37.27 -3.66 0.70
C SER A 534 38.66 -3.85 1.34
N GLY A 535 39.57 -4.50 0.60
CA GLY A 535 40.96 -4.75 1.01
C GLY A 535 41.65 -5.86 0.22
N LEU A 536 42.98 -5.94 0.29
CA LEU A 536 43.82 -6.89 -0.46
C LEU A 536 43.69 -8.37 -0.01
N ARG A 537 43.33 -8.62 1.27
CA ARG A 537 43.18 -9.99 1.81
C ARG A 537 41.95 -10.75 1.28
N PRO A 538 40.75 -10.14 1.16
CA PRO A 538 39.57 -10.74 0.52
C PRO A 538 39.77 -11.17 -0.95
N ALA A 539 40.57 -10.44 -1.73
CA ALA A 539 40.81 -10.74 -3.15
C ALA A 539 41.50 -12.10 -3.34
N ILE A 540 42.47 -12.44 -2.47
CA ILE A 540 43.17 -13.73 -2.49
C ILE A 540 42.22 -14.89 -2.11
N SER A 541 41.35 -14.66 -1.13
CA SER A 541 40.31 -15.65 -0.75
C SER A 541 39.24 -15.83 -1.83
N GLY A 542 38.93 -14.76 -2.59
CA GLY A 542 37.99 -14.77 -3.71
C GLY A 542 38.50 -15.65 -4.85
N VAL A 543 39.79 -15.57 -5.17
CA VAL A 543 40.44 -16.45 -6.15
C VAL A 543 40.44 -17.91 -5.67
N LEU A 544 40.76 -18.18 -4.39
CA LEU A 544 40.72 -19.54 -3.83
C LEU A 544 39.31 -20.14 -3.84
N SER A 545 38.28 -19.35 -3.49
CA SER A 545 36.89 -19.81 -3.50
C SER A 545 36.32 -20.04 -4.90
N ALA A 546 36.71 -19.21 -5.89
CA ALA A 546 36.36 -19.39 -7.29
C ALA A 546 37.03 -20.65 -7.88
N THR A 547 38.27 -20.93 -7.46
CA THR A 547 39.01 -22.14 -7.87
C THR A 547 38.46 -23.40 -7.20
N ALA A 548 38.00 -23.32 -5.94
CA ALA A 548 37.35 -24.43 -5.26
C ALA A 548 35.96 -24.76 -5.84
N ARG A 549 35.18 -23.76 -6.30
CA ARG A 549 33.92 -23.98 -7.01
C ARG A 549 34.13 -24.67 -8.36
N THR A 550 35.11 -24.21 -9.13
CA THR A 550 35.41 -24.84 -10.43
C THR A 550 36.01 -26.23 -10.24
N GLN A 551 36.93 -26.43 -9.31
CA GLN A 551 37.50 -27.76 -9.03
C GLN A 551 36.49 -28.70 -8.37
N GLY A 552 35.60 -28.23 -7.49
CA GLY A 552 34.55 -29.02 -6.86
C GLY A 552 33.46 -29.45 -7.85
N ALA A 553 33.05 -28.55 -8.75
CA ALA A 553 32.16 -28.88 -9.86
C ALA A 553 32.81 -29.89 -10.82
N THR A 554 34.12 -29.75 -11.09
CA THR A 554 34.86 -30.68 -11.95
C THR A 554 35.07 -32.05 -11.30
N ALA A 555 35.30 -32.09 -9.99
CA ALA A 555 35.39 -33.32 -9.20
C ALA A 555 34.05 -34.04 -9.11
N ALA A 556 32.95 -33.31 -8.91
CA ALA A 556 31.60 -33.86 -8.97
C ALA A 556 31.25 -34.36 -10.38
N ASP A 557 31.71 -33.66 -11.43
CA ASP A 557 31.53 -34.09 -12.82
C ASP A 557 32.37 -35.34 -13.15
N LEU A 558 33.57 -35.46 -12.57
CA LEU A 558 34.41 -36.65 -12.63
C LEU A 558 33.80 -37.84 -11.89
N VAL A 559 33.22 -37.64 -10.70
CA VAL A 559 32.47 -38.67 -9.97
C VAL A 559 31.22 -39.08 -10.75
N ARG A 560 30.51 -38.14 -11.38
CA ARG A 560 29.37 -38.42 -12.28
C ARG A 560 29.78 -39.23 -13.50
N ARG A 561 30.92 -38.90 -14.13
CA ARG A 561 31.48 -39.65 -15.27
C ARG A 561 32.01 -41.02 -14.86
N ALA A 562 32.65 -41.14 -13.70
CA ALA A 562 33.16 -42.39 -13.16
C ALA A 562 32.04 -43.35 -12.70
N THR A 563 30.94 -42.83 -12.16
CA THR A 563 29.76 -43.61 -11.73
C THR A 563 28.74 -43.85 -12.85
N SER A 564 28.94 -43.28 -14.05
CA SER A 564 28.07 -43.47 -15.22
C SER A 564 28.03 -44.89 -15.77
N ARG A 565 28.99 -45.75 -15.38
CA ARG A 565 29.03 -47.20 -15.70
C ARG A 565 28.49 -48.10 -14.58
N SER A 566 28.04 -47.56 -13.45
CA SER A 566 27.50 -48.32 -12.32
C SER A 566 25.97 -48.45 -12.38
N THR A 567 25.43 -49.55 -11.84
CA THR A 567 23.99 -49.85 -11.86
C THR A 567 23.15 -48.84 -11.06
N GLY A 568 21.87 -48.71 -11.47
CA GLY A 568 20.94 -47.63 -11.12
C GLY A 568 20.90 -47.09 -9.67
N PRO A 569 21.05 -47.90 -8.59
CA PRO A 569 20.99 -47.40 -7.22
C PRO A 569 22.16 -46.45 -6.87
N VAL A 570 23.37 -46.73 -7.36
CA VAL A 570 24.57 -45.94 -7.06
C VAL A 570 24.54 -44.62 -7.80
N GLN A 571 24.07 -44.63 -9.05
CA GLN A 571 23.91 -43.43 -9.85
C GLN A 571 22.80 -42.50 -9.30
N LEU A 572 21.70 -43.08 -8.79
CA LEU A 572 20.62 -42.34 -8.13
C LEU A 572 21.12 -41.69 -6.83
N ALA A 573 21.84 -42.44 -5.99
CA ALA A 573 22.41 -41.93 -4.75
C ALA A 573 23.45 -40.81 -5.02
N ALA A 574 24.31 -40.97 -6.02
CA ALA A 574 25.28 -39.95 -6.41
C ALA A 574 24.61 -38.66 -6.92
N ARG A 575 23.53 -38.79 -7.70
CA ARG A 575 22.73 -37.64 -8.18
C ARG A 575 22.03 -36.91 -7.04
N GLN A 576 21.46 -37.65 -6.09
CA GLN A 576 20.81 -37.09 -4.90
C GLN A 576 21.81 -36.35 -3.99
N VAL A 577 23.00 -36.92 -3.78
CA VAL A 577 24.08 -36.27 -3.03
C VAL A 577 24.58 -35.01 -3.74
N HIS A 578 24.73 -35.05 -5.07
CA HIS A 578 25.13 -33.88 -5.85
C HIS A 578 24.10 -32.74 -5.72
N ASN A 579 22.81 -33.04 -5.88
CA ASN A 579 21.74 -32.05 -5.76
C ASN A 579 21.64 -31.46 -4.34
N LEU A 580 21.91 -32.25 -3.29
CA LEU A 580 22.00 -31.75 -1.91
C LEU A 580 23.20 -30.81 -1.70
N LEU A 581 24.32 -31.05 -2.39
CA LEU A 581 25.55 -30.26 -2.28
C LEU A 581 25.53 -28.99 -3.16
N SER A 582 24.74 -28.97 -4.22
CA SER A 582 24.60 -27.85 -5.16
C SER A 582 23.42 -26.92 -4.84
N GLN A 583 22.85 -26.97 -3.63
CA GLN A 583 21.65 -26.20 -3.31
C GLN A 583 21.95 -24.70 -3.19
N ASP A 584 21.49 -23.92 -4.17
CA ASP A 584 21.54 -22.45 -4.15
C ASP A 584 20.38 -21.88 -3.29
N TYR A 585 20.59 -21.80 -1.98
CA TYR A 585 19.74 -21.04 -1.05
C TYR A 585 20.11 -19.54 -1.07
N THR A 586 19.83 -18.85 -2.16
CA THR A 586 20.09 -17.39 -2.28
C THR A 586 18.79 -16.60 -2.31
N GLY A 587 18.47 -15.85 -1.27
CA GLY A 587 17.32 -14.96 -1.19
C GLY A 587 17.63 -13.55 -1.68
N ASP A 588 16.64 -12.66 -1.54
CA ASP A 588 16.88 -11.22 -1.58
C ASP A 588 17.67 -10.78 -0.33
N ILE A 589 17.41 -11.46 0.79
CA ILE A 589 18.11 -11.30 2.06
C ILE A 589 18.51 -12.68 2.57
N ASP A 590 19.82 -12.91 2.68
CA ASP A 590 20.39 -14.14 3.22
C ASP A 590 20.86 -13.93 4.66
N LEU A 591 20.37 -14.79 5.56
CA LEU A 591 20.67 -14.76 6.99
C LEU A 591 21.53 -15.97 7.34
N HIS A 592 22.73 -15.70 7.84
CA HIS A 592 23.73 -16.71 8.17
C HIS A 592 24.20 -16.58 9.63
N PRO A 593 24.07 -17.62 10.46
CA PRO A 593 24.69 -17.61 11.78
C PRO A 593 26.23 -17.64 11.68
N GLN A 594 26.94 -17.21 12.73
CA GLN A 594 28.40 -17.31 12.76
C GLN A 594 28.81 -18.71 13.20
N PHE A 595 29.48 -19.44 12.30
CA PHE A 595 29.91 -20.80 12.57
C PHE A 595 31.32 -20.84 13.15
N HIS A 596 31.44 -21.54 14.28
CA HIS A 596 32.70 -21.92 14.89
C HIS A 596 32.98 -23.40 14.62
N TRP A 597 34.26 -23.75 14.46
CA TRP A 597 34.67 -25.13 14.12
C TRP A 597 34.17 -26.18 15.11
N SER A 598 34.03 -25.82 16.39
CA SER A 598 33.48 -26.68 17.45
C SER A 598 32.03 -27.11 17.22
N LEU A 599 31.24 -26.36 16.45
CA LEU A 599 29.83 -26.65 16.18
C LEU A 599 29.63 -27.78 15.15
N TYR A 600 30.62 -28.04 14.29
CA TYR A 600 30.56 -29.16 13.34
C TYR A 600 30.47 -30.51 14.04
N ARG A 601 31.05 -30.64 15.24
CA ARG A 601 30.95 -31.87 16.05
C ARG A 601 29.53 -32.12 16.59
N LYS A 602 28.69 -31.08 16.66
CA LYS A 602 27.33 -31.14 17.21
C LYS A 602 26.23 -31.38 16.15
N VAL A 603 26.60 -31.44 14.86
CA VAL A 603 25.68 -31.61 13.73
C VAL A 603 24.86 -32.91 13.81
N VAL A 604 25.43 -33.97 14.40
CA VAL A 604 24.86 -35.33 14.42
C VAL A 604 24.40 -35.75 15.83
N SER A 605 24.43 -34.83 16.80
CA SER A 605 24.00 -35.08 18.18
C SER A 605 22.71 -34.33 18.50
N ASN A 606 21.88 -34.90 19.39
CA ASN A 606 20.74 -34.17 19.95
C ASN A 606 21.23 -32.95 20.75
N PRO A 607 20.59 -31.78 20.61
CA PRO A 607 20.99 -30.58 21.32
C PRO A 607 20.59 -30.65 22.80
N THR A 608 21.44 -30.11 23.68
CA THR A 608 21.09 -29.86 25.09
C THR A 608 20.28 -28.57 25.25
N PRO A 609 19.59 -28.33 26.38
CA PRO A 609 18.93 -27.05 26.63
C PRO A 609 19.85 -25.84 26.55
N THR A 610 21.11 -25.99 26.96
CA THR A 610 22.15 -24.95 26.83
C THR A 610 22.54 -24.72 25.37
N ASP A 611 22.64 -25.78 24.57
CA ASP A 611 22.88 -25.66 23.12
C ASP A 611 21.73 -24.93 22.42
N LEU A 612 20.48 -25.24 22.80
CA LEU A 612 19.30 -24.59 22.26
C LEU A 612 19.32 -23.07 22.49
N GLN A 613 19.62 -22.62 23.72
CA GLN A 613 19.76 -21.20 24.02
C GLN A 613 20.86 -20.54 23.17
N GLY A 614 21.99 -21.23 23.00
CA GLY A 614 23.07 -20.76 22.13
C GLY A 614 22.65 -20.66 20.66
N PHE A 615 21.91 -21.65 20.14
CA PHE A 615 21.40 -21.64 18.78
C PHE A 615 20.40 -20.50 18.55
N ILE A 616 19.48 -20.28 19.48
CA ILE A 616 18.52 -19.18 19.43
C ILE A 616 19.27 -17.84 19.42
N LEU A 617 20.17 -17.60 20.37
CA LEU A 617 20.91 -16.34 20.46
C LEU A 617 21.72 -16.05 19.20
N GLU A 618 22.39 -17.05 18.65
CA GLU A 618 23.18 -16.90 17.42
C GLU A 618 22.29 -16.71 16.18
N GLY A 619 21.11 -17.35 16.18
CA GLY A 619 20.08 -17.09 15.18
C GLY A 619 19.60 -15.63 15.21
N GLU A 620 19.32 -15.09 16.40
CA GLU A 620 18.92 -13.68 16.56
C GLU A 620 20.02 -12.72 16.09
N ARG A 621 21.28 -12.99 16.46
CA ARG A 621 22.46 -12.23 16.03
C ARG A 621 22.63 -12.20 14.51
N SER A 622 22.22 -13.27 13.82
CA SER A 622 22.24 -13.28 12.36
C SER A 622 21.21 -12.35 11.73
N VAL A 623 20.14 -11.98 12.44
CA VAL A 623 19.07 -11.11 11.94
C VAL A 623 19.33 -9.65 12.25
N TRP A 624 19.89 -9.32 13.42
CA TRP A 624 20.03 -7.94 13.88
C TRP A 624 20.68 -6.97 12.88
N PRO A 625 21.76 -7.34 12.16
CA PRO A 625 22.36 -6.46 11.14
C PRO A 625 21.41 -6.15 9.97
N HIS A 626 20.47 -7.06 9.68
CA HIS A 626 19.56 -6.98 8.55
C HIS A 626 18.19 -6.41 8.92
N LEU A 627 17.87 -6.19 10.21
CA LEU A 627 16.54 -5.74 10.65
C LEU A 627 16.07 -4.46 9.96
N ALA A 628 16.95 -3.47 9.81
CA ALA A 628 16.61 -2.21 9.13
C ALA A 628 16.28 -2.45 7.65
N ARG A 629 17.05 -3.30 6.98
CA ARG A 629 16.84 -3.68 5.58
C ARG A 629 15.52 -4.42 5.40
N ILE A 630 15.29 -5.45 6.21
CA ILE A 630 14.05 -6.24 6.22
C ILE A 630 12.85 -5.32 6.49
N ARG A 631 12.96 -4.41 7.46
CA ARG A 631 11.88 -3.47 7.80
C ARG A 631 11.50 -2.60 6.61
N ASN A 632 12.50 -2.04 5.91
CA ASN A 632 12.30 -1.14 4.77
C ASN A 632 11.76 -1.89 3.54
N GLU A 633 12.39 -3.00 3.15
CA GLU A 633 12.01 -3.78 1.96
C GLU A 633 10.63 -4.44 2.09
N THR A 634 10.17 -4.73 3.31
CA THR A 634 8.85 -5.33 3.56
C THR A 634 7.77 -4.29 3.87
N ARG A 635 8.12 -3.01 4.06
CA ARG A 635 7.22 -1.98 4.62
C ARG A 635 5.96 -1.77 3.79
N ILE A 636 6.13 -1.53 2.49
CA ILE A 636 5.00 -1.26 1.57
C ILE A 636 4.14 -2.52 1.40
N GLY A 637 4.75 -3.70 1.30
CA GLY A 637 4.02 -4.97 1.23
C GLY A 637 3.14 -5.22 2.46
N ARG A 638 3.63 -4.89 3.66
CA ARG A 638 2.86 -4.94 4.90
C ARG A 638 1.77 -3.86 4.95
N ALA A 639 2.04 -2.65 4.47
CA ALA A 639 1.04 -1.58 4.38
C ALA A 639 -0.15 -1.97 3.49
N PHE A 640 0.12 -2.57 2.32
CA PHE A 640 -0.94 -3.12 1.46
C PHE A 640 -1.75 -4.20 2.18
N GLU A 641 -1.11 -5.16 2.85
CA GLU A 641 -1.81 -6.22 3.60
C GLU A 641 -2.74 -5.62 4.68
N ARG A 642 -2.26 -4.65 5.46
CA ARG A 642 -3.09 -3.95 6.45
C ARG A 642 -4.27 -3.22 5.81
N CYS A 643 -4.04 -2.47 4.74
CA CYS A 643 -5.09 -1.71 4.04
C CYS A 643 -6.17 -2.63 3.48
N VAL A 644 -5.79 -3.76 2.88
CA VAL A 644 -6.73 -4.76 2.35
C VAL A 644 -7.55 -5.37 3.49
N ARG A 645 -6.92 -5.81 4.58
CA ARG A 645 -7.65 -6.37 5.74
C ARG A 645 -8.62 -5.36 6.36
N LEU A 646 -8.21 -4.11 6.50
CA LEU A 646 -9.06 -3.03 7.02
C LEU A 646 -10.29 -2.81 6.13
N LEU A 647 -10.11 -2.82 4.80
CA LEU A 647 -11.20 -2.68 3.83
C LEU A 647 -12.12 -3.91 3.76
N GLU A 648 -11.61 -5.10 4.10
CA GLU A 648 -12.39 -6.33 4.23
C GLU A 648 -13.18 -6.41 5.55
N GLY A 649 -13.00 -5.45 6.46
CA GLY A 649 -13.63 -5.46 7.78
C GLY A 649 -13.02 -6.49 8.74
N VAL A 650 -11.84 -7.02 8.43
CA VAL A 650 -11.11 -7.96 9.27
C VAL A 650 -10.20 -7.17 10.20
N SER A 651 -10.46 -7.18 11.51
CA SER A 651 -9.57 -6.55 12.49
C SER A 651 -8.14 -7.08 12.35
N PRO A 652 -7.11 -6.21 12.46
CA PRO A 652 -5.73 -6.69 12.55
C PRO A 652 -5.60 -7.60 13.78
N ARG A 653 -5.18 -8.85 13.54
CA ARG A 653 -4.91 -9.85 14.59
C ARG A 653 -3.50 -9.71 15.11
#